data_AF-A0A9P1FCQ8-F1
#
_entry.id   AF-A0A9P1FCQ8-F1
#
_cell.length_a   1.000
_cell.length_b   1.000
_cell.length_c   1.000
_cell.angle_alpha   90.00
_cell.angle_beta   90.00
_cell.angle_gamma   90.00
#
_symmetry.space_group_name_H-M   'P 1'
#
loop_
_entity.id
_entity.type
_entity.pdbx_description
1 polymer ?
#
loop_
_entity_poly.entity_id
_entity_poly.type
_entity_poly.pdbx_seq_one_letter_code
_entity_poly.pdbx_strand_id
1 'polypeptide(L)'
;MRDNVRSFVEIAAEVFQLRGPVYEFGSFLVEGSGADANLRTAFPGRKFIGCDMRPGPGVDRIEDLSCLQLPDDTAQTIVCVDTLEHVFNAQQAVSEMLRVLAPGGVLVVAVPMHFRVHDYPADYWRFTPACIDRLLSPLAGTVVVWQGLENYPHTVMGVGCKAPVTGEFARGANQLIDRFQEELRRCEADRPLAEKLKDMTLGWIRGKGERRRKREYHKARFMLDVPVHRDSLAPFTKLAGGTYDVLMPLAEAGVMPNLARFMQTAALAELQSTEPAITPAAWTTFQTGCDPLQHGVVDFRYLDHTTGEVLYNAAPHVEQPTLFDHVAASGAASVSINLPMTSADCASPGSIIVGGLDLPSAAVAMRPYPKLAQRLREKDVDYNLRVIWKHRPESYEALSTGVADTIDAFRSRTEAALAADSMVDWRLMVVQFQNLDSLQHRCWHLLGLDQSGGGSPEWVAKTREAFAGLDRCLGELFELADRHGAGVTVLSDHGFGEFREKICVSELLRRNGFLQQGLSSRARYSAAQAVWRFKKWVHKRLKPGFNTARLVRHPEMLLPIDWRRSAATCLHGNLAGLVYLNTPERFGRGGLTGQSQRERVSAEIAEMFLDVTHPDTGESLFADAYCTVDRIDRDPIEAMLPEVIAIPSPGFHTRQKFDQTGRIMRGDPSLTGTHRAEGVLMLGVPGATLGERHQASLRDVAPTILHLLGLPAGPEMQGTILDGMFADSGYGVGTGTERVSGPVIRRQAPMVGSSTPSELITRRLRELGYLE
;
A
#
# COMPACT_ATOMS: atom_id res chain seq x y z
N MET A 1 -19.17 -18.48 38.53
CA MET A 1 -18.65 -17.64 37.44
C MET A 1 -17.40 -18.30 36.85
N ARG A 2 -17.11 -18.12 35.56
CA ARG A 2 -15.89 -18.64 34.91
C ARG A 2 -14.74 -17.65 35.08
N ASP A 3 -13.52 -18.11 35.34
CA ASP A 3 -12.36 -17.26 35.63
C ASP A 3 -12.10 -16.23 34.53
N ASN A 4 -12.18 -16.65 33.26
CA ASN A 4 -11.99 -15.77 32.11
C ASN A 4 -13.00 -14.61 32.04
N VAL A 5 -14.23 -14.85 32.49
CA VAL A 5 -15.28 -13.82 32.53
C VAL A 5 -15.00 -12.81 33.63
N ARG A 6 -14.56 -13.28 34.80
CA ARG A 6 -14.16 -12.39 35.90
C ARG A 6 -12.95 -11.53 35.51
N SER A 7 -11.89 -12.15 34.97
CA SER A 7 -10.71 -11.43 34.48
C SER A 7 -11.08 -10.38 33.43
N PHE A 8 -12.01 -10.70 32.52
CA PHE A 8 -12.49 -9.75 31.54
C PHE A 8 -13.18 -8.54 32.18
N VAL A 9 -14.05 -8.76 33.17
CA VAL A 9 -14.72 -7.67 33.91
C VAL A 9 -13.73 -6.82 34.69
N GLU A 10 -12.76 -7.43 35.37
CA GLU A 10 -11.73 -6.72 36.15
C GLU A 10 -10.82 -5.88 35.24
N ILE A 11 -10.37 -6.45 34.13
CA ILE A 11 -9.58 -5.72 33.12
C ILE A 11 -10.41 -4.58 32.53
N ALA A 12 -11.67 -4.81 32.17
CA ALA A 12 -12.55 -3.77 31.66
C ALA A 12 -12.79 -2.65 32.69
N ALA A 13 -13.01 -3.00 33.96
CA ALA A 13 -13.20 -2.04 35.05
C ALA A 13 -11.99 -1.11 35.23
N GLU A 14 -10.77 -1.66 35.11
CA GLU A 14 -9.52 -0.90 35.20
C GLU A 14 -9.26 -0.08 33.93
N VAL A 15 -9.29 -0.73 32.76
CA VAL A 15 -8.92 -0.14 31.48
C VAL A 15 -9.84 1.00 31.07
N PHE A 16 -11.15 0.81 31.22
CA PHE A 16 -12.14 1.85 30.89
C PHE A 16 -12.48 2.77 32.07
N GLN A 17 -11.82 2.59 33.21
CA GLN A 17 -12.06 3.35 34.44
C GLN A 17 -13.55 3.45 34.78
N LEU A 18 -14.26 2.32 34.71
CA LEU A 18 -15.72 2.26 34.81
C LEU A 18 -16.24 3.00 36.05
N ARG A 19 -17.33 3.77 35.91
CA ARG A 19 -17.80 4.76 36.90
C ARG A 19 -19.12 4.34 37.55
N GLY A 20 -19.34 4.81 38.78
CA GLY A 20 -20.60 4.60 39.50
C GLY A 20 -21.68 5.64 39.14
N PRO A 21 -22.98 5.32 39.28
CA PRO A 21 -23.51 4.08 39.82
C PRO A 21 -23.38 2.89 38.85
N VAL A 22 -22.89 1.77 39.39
CA VAL A 22 -22.75 0.48 38.70
C VAL A 22 -23.99 -0.35 38.99
N TYR A 23 -24.64 -0.87 37.95
CA TYR A 23 -25.76 -1.80 38.04
C TYR A 23 -25.33 -3.15 37.50
N GLU A 24 -25.40 -4.18 38.33
CA GLU A 24 -25.19 -5.58 37.92
C GLU A 24 -26.54 -6.25 37.74
N PHE A 25 -26.86 -6.72 36.54
CA PHE A 25 -28.08 -7.50 36.27
C PHE A 25 -27.78 -8.99 36.26
N GLY A 26 -28.51 -9.75 37.07
CA GLY A 26 -28.25 -11.16 37.38
C GLY A 26 -27.37 -11.36 38.61
N SER A 27 -27.46 -10.45 39.59
CA SER A 27 -26.54 -10.43 40.76
C SER A 27 -26.85 -11.47 41.84
N PHE A 28 -27.86 -12.33 41.65
CA PHE A 28 -28.23 -13.34 42.63
C PHE A 28 -27.11 -14.38 42.81
N LEU A 29 -26.57 -14.45 44.02
CA LEU A 29 -25.53 -15.41 44.37
C LEU A 29 -26.17 -16.75 44.76
N VAL A 30 -26.03 -17.75 43.88
CA VAL A 30 -26.50 -19.12 44.13
C VAL A 30 -25.67 -19.77 45.24
N GLU A 31 -26.31 -20.50 46.15
CA GLU A 31 -25.60 -21.25 47.21
C GLU A 31 -24.52 -22.18 46.62
N GLY A 32 -23.31 -22.11 47.18
CA GLY A 32 -22.14 -22.84 46.67
C GLY A 32 -21.33 -22.11 45.60
N SER A 33 -21.79 -20.93 45.14
CA SER A 33 -20.96 -20.02 44.34
C SER A 33 -19.87 -19.43 45.23
N GLY A 34 -18.60 -19.68 44.91
CA GLY A 34 -17.46 -19.15 45.66
C GLY A 34 -17.40 -17.61 45.67
N ALA A 35 -16.45 -17.05 46.42
CA ALA A 35 -16.21 -15.59 46.48
C ALA A 35 -16.03 -14.94 45.09
N ASP A 36 -15.64 -15.74 44.09
CA ASP A 36 -15.39 -15.32 42.72
C ASP A 36 -16.63 -14.98 41.90
N ALA A 37 -17.83 -15.28 42.41
CA ALA A 37 -19.09 -14.84 41.81
C ALA A 37 -19.49 -13.41 42.23
N ASN A 38 -18.81 -12.81 43.21
CA ASN A 38 -19.15 -11.48 43.71
C ASN A 38 -18.35 -10.38 43.00
N LEU A 39 -18.96 -9.79 41.97
CA LEU A 39 -18.33 -8.74 41.16
C LEU A 39 -18.16 -7.39 41.87
N ARG A 40 -18.75 -7.19 43.05
CA ARG A 40 -18.56 -5.94 43.83
C ARG A 40 -17.10 -5.64 44.11
N THR A 41 -16.29 -6.69 44.24
CA THR A 41 -14.84 -6.59 44.49
C THR A 41 -14.07 -5.97 43.31
N ALA A 42 -14.57 -6.08 42.08
CA ALA A 42 -13.98 -5.46 40.89
C ALA A 42 -14.23 -3.94 40.82
N PHE A 43 -15.11 -3.40 41.68
CA PHE A 43 -15.52 -1.99 41.68
C PHE A 43 -15.32 -1.35 43.07
N PRO A 44 -14.11 -1.35 43.63
CA PRO A 44 -13.86 -0.79 44.96
C PRO A 44 -14.17 0.71 45.00
N GLY A 45 -14.80 1.16 46.09
CA GLY A 45 -15.12 2.57 46.31
C GLY A 45 -16.24 3.16 45.44
N ARG A 46 -16.93 2.34 44.64
CA ARG A 46 -18.02 2.77 43.74
C ARG A 46 -19.37 2.37 44.32
N LYS A 47 -20.40 3.18 44.07
CA LYS A 47 -21.80 2.79 44.37
C LYS A 47 -22.20 1.65 43.43
N PHE A 48 -22.35 0.45 43.98
CA PHE A 48 -22.67 -0.77 43.26
C PHE A 48 -24.03 -1.29 43.71
N ILE A 49 -24.93 -1.53 42.76
CA ILE A 49 -26.30 -1.99 43.00
C ILE A 49 -26.49 -3.30 42.24
N GLY A 50 -26.68 -4.39 42.98
CA GLY A 50 -27.02 -5.70 42.44
C GLY A 50 -28.52 -5.79 42.16
N CYS A 51 -28.87 -6.21 40.95
CA CYS A 51 -30.23 -6.36 40.46
C CYS A 51 -30.49 -7.79 39.98
N ASP A 52 -31.64 -8.34 40.36
CA ASP A 52 -32.13 -9.63 39.88
C ASP A 52 -33.67 -9.64 39.89
N MET A 53 -34.30 -10.53 39.13
CA MET A 53 -35.75 -10.67 39.13
C MET A 53 -36.29 -11.33 40.41
N ARG A 54 -35.41 -11.87 41.26
CA ARG A 54 -35.73 -12.52 42.55
C ARG A 54 -34.98 -11.85 43.71
N PRO A 55 -35.56 -11.85 44.92
CA PRO A 55 -34.82 -11.46 46.13
C PRO A 55 -33.80 -12.55 46.51
N GLY A 56 -32.64 -12.14 47.02
CA GLY A 56 -31.65 -13.07 47.57
C GLY A 56 -30.28 -12.45 47.84
N PRO A 57 -29.30 -13.28 48.21
CA PRO A 57 -27.93 -12.83 48.47
C PRO A 57 -27.34 -12.15 47.22
N GLY A 58 -26.74 -10.97 47.41
CA GLY A 58 -26.18 -10.17 46.31
C GLY A 58 -27.16 -9.24 45.60
N VAL A 59 -28.47 -9.31 45.90
CA VAL A 59 -29.52 -8.49 45.28
C VAL A 59 -29.91 -7.33 46.18
N ASP A 60 -29.66 -6.10 45.73
CA ASP A 60 -30.07 -4.86 46.41
C ASP A 60 -31.44 -4.37 45.93
N ARG A 61 -31.82 -4.71 44.69
CA ARG A 61 -33.05 -4.25 44.06
C ARG A 61 -33.63 -5.31 43.13
N ILE A 62 -34.94 -5.53 43.22
CA ILE A 62 -35.64 -6.48 42.36
C ILE A 62 -35.99 -5.79 41.04
N GLU A 63 -35.49 -6.31 39.92
CA GLU A 63 -35.67 -5.76 38.57
C GLU A 63 -35.87 -6.90 37.55
N ASP A 64 -36.82 -6.73 36.63
CA ASP A 64 -36.93 -7.59 35.44
C ASP A 64 -36.14 -6.94 34.31
N LEU A 65 -35.11 -7.61 33.81
CA LEU A 65 -34.25 -7.06 32.76
C LEU A 65 -35.02 -6.72 31.48
N SER A 66 -36.15 -7.39 31.21
CA SER A 66 -37.00 -7.10 30.05
C SER A 66 -37.91 -5.88 30.24
N CYS A 67 -38.01 -5.34 31.47
CA CYS A 67 -38.85 -4.21 31.82
C CYS A 67 -38.33 -3.55 33.11
N LEU A 68 -37.28 -2.73 32.97
CA LEU A 68 -36.59 -2.12 34.11
C LEU A 68 -37.41 -0.97 34.68
N GLN A 69 -37.58 -0.94 36.00
CA GLN A 69 -38.24 0.16 36.72
C GLN A 69 -37.31 1.36 36.96
N LEU A 70 -36.10 1.31 36.42
CA LEU A 70 -35.12 2.39 36.50
C LEU A 70 -35.45 3.49 35.46
N PRO A 71 -35.33 4.78 35.83
CA PRO A 71 -35.41 5.88 34.87
C PRO A 71 -34.32 5.78 33.79
N ASP A 72 -34.56 6.44 32.66
CA ASP A 72 -33.57 6.61 31.60
C ASP A 72 -32.28 7.23 32.15
N ASP A 73 -31.14 6.87 31.55
CA ASP A 73 -29.84 7.46 31.83
C ASP A 73 -29.40 7.43 33.32
N THR A 74 -29.87 6.45 34.09
CA THR A 74 -29.57 6.29 35.52
C THR A 74 -28.20 5.64 35.79
N ALA A 75 -27.78 4.69 34.95
CA ALA A 75 -26.59 3.87 35.17
C ALA A 75 -25.36 4.43 34.45
N GLN A 76 -24.23 4.63 35.14
CA GLN A 76 -22.96 4.96 34.47
C GLN A 76 -22.21 3.72 34.00
N THR A 77 -22.42 2.59 34.66
CA THR A 77 -21.90 1.30 34.21
C THR A 77 -22.96 0.23 34.42
N ILE A 78 -23.14 -0.62 33.42
CA ILE A 78 -23.96 -1.82 33.51
C ILE A 78 -23.08 -3.03 33.32
N VAL A 79 -23.24 -4.03 34.17
CA VAL A 79 -22.60 -5.34 34.06
C VAL A 79 -23.69 -6.41 33.96
N CYS A 80 -23.68 -7.19 32.89
CA CYS A 80 -24.64 -8.28 32.67
C CYS A 80 -23.89 -9.54 32.24
N VAL A 81 -23.66 -10.44 33.19
CA VAL A 81 -22.78 -11.59 33.01
C VAL A 81 -23.56 -12.87 33.26
N ASP A 82 -23.46 -13.83 32.33
CA ASP A 82 -24.09 -15.15 32.44
C ASP A 82 -25.58 -15.06 32.83
N THR A 83 -26.29 -14.10 32.20
CA THR A 83 -27.68 -13.74 32.52
C THR A 83 -28.58 -13.66 31.28
N LEU A 84 -28.11 -13.09 30.17
CA LEU A 84 -28.93 -12.90 28.96
C LEU A 84 -29.44 -14.23 28.38
N GLU A 85 -28.72 -15.33 28.57
CA GLU A 85 -29.15 -16.68 28.17
C GLU A 85 -30.42 -17.13 28.88
N HIS A 86 -30.69 -16.57 30.06
CA HIS A 86 -31.86 -16.87 30.88
C HIS A 86 -33.03 -15.90 30.66
N VAL A 87 -32.86 -14.88 29.82
CA VAL A 87 -33.91 -13.92 29.50
C VAL A 87 -34.59 -14.30 28.19
N PHE A 88 -35.87 -14.65 28.26
CA PHE A 88 -36.62 -15.06 27.07
C PHE A 88 -36.60 -13.99 25.97
N ASN A 89 -36.86 -12.73 26.31
CA ASN A 89 -36.77 -11.61 25.36
C ASN A 89 -35.44 -10.83 25.50
N ALA A 90 -34.34 -11.47 25.10
CA ALA A 90 -33.00 -10.90 25.22
C ALA A 90 -32.81 -9.56 24.49
N GLN A 91 -33.52 -9.35 23.37
CA GLN A 91 -33.46 -8.09 22.61
C GLN A 91 -34.07 -6.94 23.40
N GLN A 92 -35.25 -7.16 24.00
CA GLN A 92 -35.88 -6.17 24.87
C GLN A 92 -35.00 -5.89 26.09
N ALA A 93 -34.39 -6.92 26.68
CA ALA A 93 -33.48 -6.75 27.79
C ALA A 93 -32.27 -5.87 27.46
N VAL A 94 -31.64 -6.07 26.29
CA VAL A 94 -30.58 -5.17 25.83
C VAL A 94 -31.12 -3.76 25.60
N SER A 95 -32.29 -3.60 24.97
CA SER A 95 -32.90 -2.28 24.77
C SER A 95 -33.13 -1.53 26.09
N GLU A 96 -33.59 -2.22 27.14
CA GLU A 96 -33.78 -1.64 28.46
C GLU A 96 -32.45 -1.26 29.12
N MET A 97 -31.42 -2.11 29.01
CA MET A 97 -30.07 -1.75 29.47
C MET A 97 -29.54 -0.49 28.77
N LEU A 98 -29.71 -0.38 27.45
CA LEU A 98 -29.29 0.79 26.69
C LEU A 98 -30.09 2.06 27.03
N ARG A 99 -31.38 1.91 27.36
CA ARG A 99 -32.25 3.00 27.83
C ARG A 99 -31.77 3.56 29.17
N VAL A 100 -31.48 2.69 30.14
CA VAL A 100 -31.07 3.10 31.49
C VAL A 100 -29.59 3.50 31.58
N LEU A 101 -28.77 3.13 30.60
CA LEU A 101 -27.36 3.53 30.53
C LEU A 101 -27.26 5.02 30.20
N ALA A 102 -26.55 5.80 31.01
CA ALA A 102 -26.35 7.23 30.80
C ALA A 102 -25.48 7.52 29.56
N PRO A 103 -25.56 8.73 28.97
CA PRO A 103 -24.62 9.16 27.94
C PRO A 103 -23.16 9.04 28.43
N GLY A 104 -22.28 8.46 27.59
CA GLY A 104 -20.91 8.12 27.97
C GLY A 104 -20.77 6.93 28.93
N GLY A 105 -21.88 6.32 29.34
CA GLY A 105 -21.91 5.13 30.18
C GLY A 105 -21.45 3.89 29.41
N VAL A 106 -20.95 2.90 30.14
CA VAL A 106 -20.38 1.67 29.57
C VAL A 106 -21.17 0.43 30.00
N LEU A 107 -21.49 -0.42 29.03
CA LEU A 107 -22.08 -1.75 29.22
C LEU A 107 -21.00 -2.81 29.07
N VAL A 108 -20.91 -3.72 30.04
CA VAL A 108 -20.09 -4.94 29.99
C VAL A 108 -21.02 -6.14 29.99
N VAL A 109 -20.90 -7.01 29.00
CA VAL A 109 -21.73 -8.20 28.83
C VAL A 109 -20.88 -9.46 28.65
N ALA A 110 -21.30 -10.58 29.21
CA ALA A 110 -20.70 -11.88 28.95
C ALA A 110 -21.76 -12.98 28.93
N VAL A 111 -21.65 -13.91 27.98
CA VAL A 111 -22.63 -14.98 27.76
C VAL A 111 -21.95 -16.30 27.37
N PRO A 112 -22.54 -17.46 27.72
CA PRO A 112 -22.08 -18.76 27.26
C PRO A 112 -22.51 -19.06 25.82
N MET A 113 -21.63 -19.72 25.06
CA MET A 113 -21.96 -20.28 23.73
C MET A 113 -21.78 -21.80 23.71
N HIS A 114 -20.56 -22.30 23.85
CA HIS A 114 -20.33 -23.74 24.01
C HIS A 114 -20.23 -24.10 25.51
N PHE A 115 -21.40 -24.18 26.15
CA PHE A 115 -21.58 -24.54 27.56
C PHE A 115 -22.76 -25.50 27.75
N ARG A 116 -22.75 -26.29 28.81
CA ARG A 116 -23.84 -27.23 29.12
C ARG A 116 -25.14 -26.47 29.37
N VAL A 117 -26.25 -27.01 28.87
CA VAL A 117 -27.58 -26.50 29.24
C VAL A 117 -27.77 -26.71 30.74
N HIS A 118 -28.27 -25.68 31.42
CA HIS A 118 -28.44 -25.68 32.86
C HIS A 118 -29.68 -24.91 33.26
N ASP A 119 -30.40 -25.38 34.26
CA ASP A 119 -31.60 -24.68 34.75
C ASP A 119 -31.21 -23.62 35.78
N TYR A 120 -31.66 -22.37 35.56
CA TYR A 120 -32.49 -21.58 36.48
C TYR A 120 -32.50 -20.07 36.09
N PRO A 121 -33.65 -19.42 35.78
CA PRO A 121 -35.01 -19.99 35.74
C PRO A 121 -35.25 -20.89 34.52
N ALA A 122 -34.62 -20.63 33.37
CA ALA A 122 -34.54 -21.52 32.20
C ALA A 122 -33.42 -21.03 31.26
N ASP A 123 -32.87 -21.88 30.40
CA ASP A 123 -31.73 -21.56 29.54
C ASP A 123 -32.16 -21.55 28.06
N TYR A 124 -32.40 -20.34 27.53
CA TYR A 124 -33.08 -20.10 26.26
C TYR A 124 -32.13 -19.90 25.08
N TRP A 125 -30.98 -19.26 25.30
CA TRP A 125 -30.17 -18.71 24.20
C TRP A 125 -28.70 -19.15 24.22
N ARG A 126 -28.14 -19.25 23.01
CA ARG A 126 -26.71 -19.33 22.76
C ARG A 126 -26.31 -18.23 21.80
N PHE A 127 -25.64 -17.21 22.33
CA PHE A 127 -25.28 -16.04 21.56
C PHE A 127 -23.95 -16.27 20.83
N THR A 128 -23.96 -16.06 19.52
CA THR A 128 -22.73 -16.01 18.71
C THR A 128 -22.07 -14.64 18.84
N PRO A 129 -20.77 -14.50 18.48
CA PRO A 129 -20.11 -13.20 18.44
C PRO A 129 -20.87 -12.16 17.59
N ALA A 130 -21.36 -12.56 16.41
CA ALA A 130 -22.16 -11.71 15.53
C ALA A 130 -23.51 -11.31 16.15
N CYS A 131 -24.08 -12.13 17.02
CA CYS A 131 -25.32 -11.80 17.71
C CYS A 131 -25.09 -10.74 18.79
N ILE A 132 -24.03 -10.87 19.59
CA ILE A 132 -23.66 -9.85 20.58
C ILE A 132 -23.30 -8.53 19.90
N ASP A 133 -22.50 -8.57 18.85
CA ASP A 133 -22.19 -7.40 18.03
C ASP A 133 -23.45 -6.67 17.54
N ARG A 134 -24.41 -7.41 16.97
CA ARG A 134 -25.66 -6.82 16.52
C ARG A 134 -26.48 -6.22 17.67
N LEU A 135 -26.51 -6.87 18.82
CA LEU A 135 -27.22 -6.36 20.01
C LEU A 135 -26.56 -5.09 20.56
N LEU A 136 -25.23 -4.97 20.45
CA LEU A 136 -24.48 -3.81 20.92
C LEU A 136 -24.37 -2.69 19.87
N SER A 137 -24.72 -2.94 18.59
CA SER A 137 -24.63 -1.96 17.50
C SER A 137 -25.32 -0.58 17.71
N PRO A 138 -26.31 -0.39 18.62
CA PRO A 138 -26.78 0.96 18.94
C PRO A 138 -25.83 1.79 19.82
N LEU A 139 -24.81 1.17 20.42
CA LEU A 139 -23.76 1.86 21.17
C LEU A 139 -22.78 2.51 20.21
N ALA A 140 -22.18 3.61 20.65
CA ALA A 140 -21.31 4.43 19.80
C ALA A 140 -19.88 3.91 19.71
N GLY A 141 -19.49 2.94 20.55
CA GLY A 141 -18.22 2.22 20.42
C GLY A 141 -18.29 0.86 21.11
N THR A 142 -17.84 -0.21 20.48
CA THR A 142 -17.97 -1.58 20.99
C THR A 142 -16.71 -2.45 20.78
N VAL A 143 -16.47 -3.37 21.71
CA VAL A 143 -15.45 -4.41 21.65
C VAL A 143 -16.13 -5.75 21.93
N VAL A 144 -16.17 -6.64 20.96
CA VAL A 144 -16.71 -8.00 21.11
C VAL A 144 -15.56 -8.99 21.14
N VAL A 145 -15.50 -9.83 22.17
CA VAL A 145 -14.44 -10.79 22.43
C VAL A 145 -15.04 -12.18 22.50
N TRP A 146 -14.40 -13.18 21.89
CA TRP A 146 -14.82 -14.57 22.07
C TRP A 146 -13.63 -15.50 22.26
N GLN A 147 -13.78 -16.42 23.21
CA GLN A 147 -12.72 -17.32 23.65
C GLN A 147 -13.06 -18.77 23.32
N GLY A 148 -12.07 -19.50 22.81
CA GLY A 148 -12.19 -20.90 22.42
C GLY A 148 -12.01 -21.13 20.91
N LEU A 149 -12.68 -22.16 20.39
CA LEU A 149 -12.62 -22.49 18.97
C LEU A 149 -13.15 -21.35 18.11
N GLU A 150 -12.51 -21.13 16.96
CA GLU A 150 -12.85 -20.09 15.97
C GLU A 150 -14.33 -19.97 15.65
N ASN A 151 -14.91 -21.08 15.21
CA ASN A 151 -16.29 -21.13 14.75
C ASN A 151 -17.24 -21.63 15.84
N TYR A 152 -16.74 -21.85 17.06
CA TYR A 152 -17.51 -22.46 18.15
C TYR A 152 -16.93 -22.13 19.54
N PRO A 153 -16.86 -20.84 19.92
CA PRO A 153 -16.30 -20.41 21.20
C PRO A 153 -17.11 -20.91 22.39
N HIS A 154 -16.47 -21.01 23.56
CA HIS A 154 -17.17 -21.34 24.81
C HIS A 154 -17.77 -20.11 25.49
N THR A 155 -17.16 -18.94 25.29
CA THR A 155 -17.60 -17.68 25.90
C THR A 155 -17.55 -16.57 24.85
N VAL A 156 -18.59 -15.73 24.84
CA VAL A 156 -18.64 -14.47 24.12
C VAL A 156 -18.81 -13.35 25.14
N MET A 157 -18.05 -12.29 24.99
CA MET A 157 -17.97 -11.13 25.88
C MET A 157 -18.07 -9.86 25.03
N GLY A 158 -18.55 -8.77 25.62
CA GLY A 158 -18.71 -7.50 24.94
C GLY A 158 -18.53 -6.34 25.91
N VAL A 159 -17.93 -5.26 25.44
CA VAL A 159 -17.95 -3.95 26.11
C VAL A 159 -18.46 -2.93 25.11
N GLY A 160 -19.31 -2.00 25.52
CA GLY A 160 -19.71 -0.89 24.65
C GLY A 160 -20.04 0.39 25.40
N CYS A 161 -19.84 1.53 24.74
CA CYS A 161 -20.04 2.87 25.28
C CYS A 161 -21.21 3.57 24.60
N LYS A 162 -22.13 4.13 25.37
CA LYS A 162 -23.23 4.96 24.85
C LYS A 162 -22.67 6.33 24.47
N ALA A 163 -23.13 6.90 23.35
CA ALA A 163 -22.69 8.23 22.93
C ALA A 163 -22.83 9.26 24.08
N PRO A 164 -21.86 10.18 24.25
CA PRO A 164 -20.64 10.33 23.45
C PRO A 164 -19.50 9.37 23.88
N VAL A 165 -18.73 8.86 22.93
CA VAL A 165 -17.51 8.09 23.21
C VAL A 165 -16.39 9.06 23.62
N THR A 166 -15.76 8.81 24.76
CA THR A 166 -14.59 9.59 25.20
C THR A 166 -13.30 9.04 24.58
N GLY A 167 -12.28 9.88 24.39
CA GLY A 167 -10.95 9.44 23.97
C GLY A 167 -10.32 8.40 24.93
N GLU A 168 -10.73 8.40 26.20
CA GLU A 168 -10.35 7.37 27.18
C GLU A 168 -10.93 5.99 26.83
N PHE A 169 -12.19 5.93 26.41
CA PHE A 169 -12.81 4.68 25.98
C PHE A 169 -12.16 4.14 24.70
N ALA A 170 -11.87 5.00 23.73
CA ALA A 170 -11.19 4.61 22.49
C ALA A 170 -9.78 4.04 22.73
N ARG A 171 -8.98 4.68 23.61
CA ARG A 171 -7.67 4.15 24.01
C ARG A 171 -7.77 2.87 24.82
N GLY A 172 -8.79 2.75 25.67
CA GLY A 172 -9.03 1.57 26.49
C GLY A 172 -9.32 0.32 25.67
N ALA A 173 -9.90 0.45 24.46
CA ALA A 173 -10.22 -0.71 23.63
C ALA A 173 -8.99 -1.57 23.27
N ASN A 174 -7.88 -0.95 22.86
CA ASN A 174 -6.65 -1.69 22.56
C ASN A 174 -6.00 -2.26 23.82
N GLN A 175 -6.00 -1.49 24.91
CA GLN A 175 -5.47 -1.96 26.21
C GLN A 175 -6.25 -3.16 26.77
N LEU A 176 -7.57 -3.22 26.54
CA LEU A 176 -8.39 -4.38 26.89
C LEU A 176 -7.92 -5.62 26.14
N ILE A 177 -7.66 -5.50 24.83
CA ILE A 177 -7.20 -6.61 23.99
C ILE A 177 -5.86 -7.13 24.51
N ASP A 178 -4.88 -6.25 24.69
CA ASP A 178 -3.52 -6.61 25.10
C ASP A 178 -3.51 -7.27 26.49
N ARG A 179 -4.17 -6.64 27.47
CA ARG A 179 -4.22 -7.17 28.83
C ARG A 179 -4.98 -8.47 28.93
N PHE A 180 -6.07 -8.62 28.18
CA PHE A 180 -6.83 -9.88 28.18
C PHE A 180 -6.05 -11.01 27.51
N GLN A 181 -5.32 -10.73 26.43
CA GLN A 181 -4.44 -11.72 25.82
C GLN A 181 -3.26 -12.12 26.72
N GLU A 182 -2.66 -11.16 27.44
CA GLU A 182 -1.60 -11.44 28.42
C GLU A 182 -2.12 -12.31 29.56
N GLU A 183 -3.29 -11.99 30.11
CA GLU A 183 -3.91 -12.77 31.19
C GLU A 183 -4.21 -14.21 30.72
N LEU A 184 -4.71 -14.39 29.49
CA LEU A 184 -4.93 -15.74 28.94
C LEU A 184 -3.62 -16.53 28.77
N ARG A 185 -2.53 -15.87 28.34
CA ARG A 185 -1.20 -16.50 28.24
C ARG A 185 -0.67 -16.90 29.62
N ARG A 186 -0.85 -16.05 30.62
CA ARG A 186 -0.51 -16.34 32.02
C ARG A 186 -1.32 -17.52 32.55
N CYS A 187 -2.63 -17.54 32.35
CA CYS A 187 -3.48 -18.66 32.74
C CYS A 187 -3.05 -19.98 32.07
N GLU A 188 -2.64 -19.96 30.79
CA GLU A 188 -2.12 -21.15 30.10
C GLU A 188 -0.76 -21.61 30.70
N ALA A 189 0.11 -20.67 31.04
CA ALA A 189 1.41 -20.92 31.63
C ALA A 189 1.30 -21.51 33.06
N ASP A 190 0.39 -21.00 33.88
CA ASP A 190 0.21 -21.36 35.30
C ASP A 190 -0.54 -22.69 35.51
N ARG A 191 -0.96 -23.37 34.43
CA ARG A 191 -1.65 -24.67 34.55
C ARG A 191 -0.79 -25.70 35.28
N PRO A 192 -1.34 -26.45 36.25
CA PRO A 192 -0.59 -27.46 37.01
C PRO A 192 0.12 -28.47 36.10
N LEU A 193 1.37 -28.79 36.42
CA LEU A 193 2.18 -29.75 35.64
C LEU A 193 1.48 -31.12 35.49
N ALA A 194 0.73 -31.54 36.52
CA ALA A 194 -0.09 -32.76 36.49
C ALA A 194 -1.18 -32.73 35.41
N GLU A 195 -1.81 -31.57 35.15
CA GLU A 195 -2.79 -31.44 34.06
C GLU A 195 -2.14 -31.41 32.69
N LYS A 196 -0.99 -30.72 32.54
CA LYS A 196 -0.21 -30.70 31.30
C LYS A 196 0.24 -32.12 30.93
N LEU A 197 0.72 -32.89 31.91
CA LEU A 197 1.10 -34.30 31.75
C LEU A 197 -0.11 -35.22 31.46
N LYS A 198 -1.24 -35.01 32.14
CA LYS A 198 -2.50 -35.72 31.86
C LYS A 198 -3.03 -35.44 30.45
N ASP A 199 -2.85 -34.22 29.93
CA ASP A 199 -3.25 -33.87 28.57
C ASP A 199 -2.29 -34.41 27.51
N MET A 200 -1.01 -34.50 27.82
CA MET A 200 0.00 -35.11 26.96
C MET A 200 -0.21 -36.64 26.86
N THR A 201 -0.55 -37.31 27.96
CA THR A 201 -0.81 -38.76 28.01
C THR A 201 -2.15 -39.15 27.40
N LEU A 202 -3.25 -38.44 27.72
CA LEU A 202 -4.57 -38.67 27.11
C LEU A 202 -4.65 -38.17 25.66
N GLY A 203 -3.69 -37.36 25.22
CA GLY A 203 -3.57 -36.86 23.87
C GLY A 203 -3.52 -37.95 22.81
N TRP A 204 -3.09 -39.17 23.14
CA TRP A 204 -3.01 -40.30 22.20
C TRP A 204 -4.37 -40.99 21.95
N ILE A 205 -5.30 -40.87 22.90
CA ILE A 205 -6.60 -41.57 22.90
C ILE A 205 -7.74 -40.62 22.50
N ARG A 206 -7.55 -39.30 22.63
CA ARG A 206 -8.56 -38.27 22.30
C ARG A 206 -8.74 -38.06 20.79
N GLY A 207 -9.97 -37.79 20.38
CA GLY A 207 -10.29 -37.43 18.99
C GLY A 207 -9.62 -36.13 18.54
N LYS A 208 -9.40 -35.96 17.22
CA LYS A 208 -8.79 -34.73 16.63
C LYS A 208 -9.49 -33.44 17.09
N GLY A 209 -10.82 -33.46 17.23
CA GLY A 209 -11.60 -32.30 17.69
C GLY A 209 -11.35 -31.91 19.15
N GLU A 210 -11.17 -32.88 20.04
CA GLU A 210 -10.96 -32.65 21.47
C GLU A 210 -9.55 -32.10 21.75
N ARG A 211 -8.54 -32.60 21.03
CA ARG A 211 -7.18 -32.04 21.02
C ARG A 211 -7.18 -30.58 20.55
N ARG A 212 -7.92 -30.27 19.48
CA ARG A 212 -8.05 -28.90 18.96
C ARG A 212 -8.75 -27.98 19.97
N ARG A 213 -9.82 -28.43 20.64
CA ARG A 213 -10.52 -27.66 21.68
C ARG A 213 -9.61 -27.23 22.82
N LYS A 214 -8.75 -28.13 23.30
CA LYS A 214 -7.80 -27.81 24.38
C LYS A 214 -6.73 -26.80 23.95
N ARG A 215 -6.16 -26.95 22.75
CA ARG A 215 -5.16 -26.02 22.21
C ARG A 215 -5.71 -24.59 22.00
N GLU A 216 -7.00 -24.48 21.71
CA GLU A 216 -7.63 -23.20 21.42
C GLU A 216 -8.38 -22.63 22.64
N TYR A 217 -8.33 -23.29 23.82
CA TYR A 217 -9.09 -22.89 25.01
C TYR A 217 -8.67 -21.52 25.56
N HIS A 218 -7.38 -21.21 25.60
CA HIS A 218 -6.86 -19.91 26.05
C HIS A 218 -6.66 -18.91 24.90
N LYS A 219 -7.26 -19.15 23.73
CA LYS A 219 -7.20 -18.21 22.62
C LYS A 219 -8.47 -17.39 22.54
N ALA A 220 -8.31 -16.08 22.50
CA ALA A 220 -9.39 -15.13 22.25
C ALA A 220 -9.24 -14.48 20.88
N ARG A 221 -10.38 -14.09 20.31
CA ARG A 221 -10.50 -13.26 19.12
C ARG A 221 -11.36 -12.05 19.44
N PHE A 222 -11.21 -11.00 18.65
CA PHE A 222 -11.75 -9.69 18.92
C PHE A 222 -12.40 -9.13 17.65
N MET A 223 -13.47 -8.37 17.82
CA MET A 223 -14.10 -7.55 16.80
C MET A 223 -14.32 -6.19 17.44
N LEU A 224 -13.91 -5.14 16.72
CA LEU A 224 -13.87 -3.79 17.25
C LEU A 224 -14.66 -2.88 16.32
N ASP A 225 -15.59 -2.13 16.90
CA ASP A 225 -16.32 -1.05 16.25
C ASP A 225 -16.32 0.14 17.19
N VAL A 226 -15.14 0.74 17.37
CA VAL A 226 -14.94 1.93 18.22
C VAL A 226 -14.54 3.08 17.29
N PRO A 227 -15.18 4.26 17.39
CA PRO A 227 -14.77 5.43 16.63
C PRO A 227 -13.33 5.74 17.02
N VAL A 228 -12.43 5.55 16.07
CA VAL A 228 -11.02 5.87 16.22
C VAL A 228 -10.95 7.37 16.43
N HIS A 229 -10.65 7.80 17.66
CA HIS A 229 -10.30 9.19 17.90
C HIS A 229 -9.05 9.48 17.04
N ARG A 230 -9.24 10.35 16.05
CA ARG A 230 -8.23 10.80 15.08
C ARG A 230 -7.10 11.53 15.79
N ASP A 231 -6.11 10.80 16.27
CA ASP A 231 -4.83 11.38 16.72
C ASP A 231 -3.67 10.91 15.83
N SER A 232 -3.91 10.71 14.53
CA SER A 232 -2.82 10.44 13.58
C SER A 232 -3.28 10.75 12.16
N LEU A 233 -2.69 11.81 11.63
CA LEU A 233 -2.96 12.34 10.30
C LEU A 233 -2.43 11.37 9.25
N ALA A 234 -3.32 10.99 8.33
CA ALA A 234 -2.98 10.20 7.16
C ALA A 234 -2.46 11.11 6.04
N PRO A 235 -1.24 10.94 5.52
CA PRO A 235 -0.72 11.77 4.41
C PRO A 235 -1.40 11.43 3.07
N PHE A 236 -1.55 12.44 2.21
CA PHE A 236 -2.49 12.39 1.08
C PHE A 236 -2.01 13.04 -0.24
N THR A 237 -2.32 12.38 -1.38
CA THR A 237 -2.24 12.79 -2.82
C THR A 237 -0.89 12.83 -3.56
N LYS A 238 -0.75 12.16 -4.71
CA LYS A 238 0.51 12.11 -5.50
C LYS A 238 0.34 12.49 -6.98
N LEU A 239 1.37 13.14 -7.53
CA LEU A 239 1.49 13.51 -8.95
C LEU A 239 2.51 12.60 -9.64
N ALA A 240 2.30 12.23 -10.91
CA ALA A 240 3.34 11.56 -11.70
C ALA A 240 4.11 12.61 -12.52
N GLY A 241 5.43 12.67 -12.37
CA GLY A 241 6.29 13.58 -13.14
C GLY A 241 6.16 15.08 -12.81
N GLY A 242 5.71 15.46 -11.60
CA GLY A 242 5.63 16.88 -11.19
C GLY A 242 7.00 17.51 -10.93
N THR A 243 7.22 18.76 -11.36
CA THR A 243 8.45 19.54 -11.09
C THR A 243 8.08 20.94 -10.63
N TYR A 244 8.86 21.54 -9.71
CA TYR A 244 8.60 22.92 -9.27
C TYR A 244 8.68 23.93 -10.42
N ASP A 245 9.57 23.71 -11.38
CA ASP A 245 9.73 24.51 -12.60
C ASP A 245 8.47 24.54 -13.48
N VAL A 246 7.54 23.61 -13.26
CA VAL A 246 6.24 23.57 -13.95
C VAL A 246 5.12 24.02 -13.01
N LEU A 247 5.03 23.41 -11.83
CA LEU A 247 3.90 23.61 -10.93
C LEU A 247 3.90 25.02 -10.30
N MET A 248 5.07 25.56 -9.94
CA MET A 248 5.16 26.88 -9.31
C MET A 248 4.80 28.00 -10.29
N PRO A 249 5.37 28.08 -11.52
CA PRO A 249 4.95 29.13 -12.47
C PRO A 249 3.47 29.04 -12.86
N LEU A 250 2.90 27.83 -12.94
CA LEU A 250 1.47 27.66 -13.22
C LEU A 250 0.58 28.07 -12.04
N ALA A 251 1.02 27.81 -10.80
CA ALA A 251 0.36 28.29 -9.59
C ALA A 251 0.38 29.83 -9.51
N GLU A 252 1.54 30.45 -9.73
CA GLU A 252 1.72 31.92 -9.75
C GLU A 252 0.92 32.59 -10.87
N ALA A 253 0.80 31.94 -12.04
CA ALA A 253 -0.03 32.40 -13.14
C ALA A 253 -1.54 32.20 -12.91
N GLY A 254 -1.96 31.68 -11.77
CA GLY A 254 -3.36 31.45 -11.41
C GLY A 254 -4.02 30.26 -12.11
N VAL A 255 -3.24 29.39 -12.77
CA VAL A 255 -3.73 28.17 -13.43
C VAL A 255 -4.04 27.09 -12.39
N MET A 256 -3.26 27.04 -11.31
CA MET A 256 -3.38 26.05 -10.23
C MET A 256 -3.65 26.69 -8.86
N PRO A 257 -4.82 27.34 -8.66
CA PRO A 257 -5.10 28.11 -7.45
C PRO A 257 -5.26 27.27 -6.17
N ASN A 258 -5.71 26.01 -6.24
CA ASN A 258 -5.81 25.16 -5.05
C ASN A 258 -4.44 24.71 -4.58
N LEU A 259 -3.56 24.34 -5.51
CA LEU A 259 -2.17 24.03 -5.21
C LEU A 259 -1.45 25.26 -4.67
N ALA A 260 -1.65 26.44 -5.27
CA ALA A 260 -1.08 27.70 -4.78
C ALA A 260 -1.48 27.99 -3.32
N ARG A 261 -2.75 27.77 -2.97
CA ARG A 261 -3.23 27.91 -1.58
C ARG A 261 -2.56 26.90 -0.66
N PHE A 262 -2.47 25.64 -1.09
CA PHE A 262 -1.83 24.58 -0.31
C PHE A 262 -0.36 24.86 -0.02
N MET A 263 0.39 25.37 -1.00
CA MET A 263 1.80 25.75 -0.85
C MET A 263 2.05 26.81 0.23
N GLN A 264 1.05 27.65 0.54
CA GLN A 264 1.18 28.67 1.60
C GLN A 264 1.15 28.07 3.01
N THR A 265 0.64 26.84 3.15
CA THR A 265 0.45 26.14 4.42
C THR A 265 1.21 24.82 4.49
N ALA A 266 2.05 24.53 3.50
CA ALA A 266 2.82 23.30 3.39
C ALA A 266 4.33 23.57 3.47
N ALA A 267 5.07 22.65 4.08
CA ALA A 267 6.52 22.62 3.97
C ALA A 267 6.90 22.14 2.57
N LEU A 268 7.86 22.81 1.93
CA LEU A 268 8.24 22.56 0.55
C LEU A 268 9.64 21.96 0.51
N ALA A 269 9.82 20.87 -0.24
CA ALA A 269 11.13 20.28 -0.48
C ALA A 269 11.31 19.94 -1.95
N GLU A 270 12.50 20.23 -2.49
CA GLU A 270 12.95 19.60 -3.73
C GLU A 270 13.24 18.12 -3.45
N LEU A 271 12.68 17.25 -4.28
CA LEU A 271 12.69 15.81 -4.03
C LEU A 271 13.59 15.11 -5.04
N GLN A 272 14.73 14.59 -4.59
CA GLN A 272 15.61 13.78 -5.41
C GLN A 272 15.00 12.39 -5.66
N SER A 273 14.74 12.08 -6.93
CA SER A 273 14.26 10.77 -7.39
C SER A 273 15.33 9.67 -7.26
N THR A 274 15.02 8.49 -7.76
CA THR A 274 15.90 7.33 -7.80
C THR A 274 16.92 7.40 -8.93
N GLU A 275 17.96 6.57 -8.83
CA GLU A 275 18.88 6.28 -9.93
C GLU A 275 18.65 4.84 -10.42
N PRO A 276 18.05 4.62 -11.61
CA PRO A 276 17.55 5.62 -12.55
C PRO A 276 16.16 6.21 -12.18
N ALA A 277 15.89 7.44 -12.62
CA ALA A 277 14.63 8.16 -12.35
C ALA A 277 13.51 7.67 -13.29
N ILE A 278 13.01 6.46 -13.01
CA ILE A 278 12.00 5.76 -13.83
C ILE A 278 10.82 5.40 -12.93
N THR A 279 9.59 5.65 -13.41
CA THR A 279 8.33 5.41 -12.70
C THR A 279 8.23 4.11 -11.86
N PRO A 280 8.56 2.89 -12.32
CA PRO A 280 8.40 1.69 -11.50
C PRO A 280 9.46 1.60 -10.41
N ALA A 281 10.67 2.10 -10.66
CA ALA A 281 11.72 2.17 -9.64
C ALA A 281 11.34 3.21 -8.58
N ALA A 282 11.04 4.42 -9.02
CA ALA A 282 10.68 5.54 -8.15
C ALA A 282 9.41 5.27 -7.31
N TRP A 283 8.31 4.78 -7.90
CA TRP A 283 7.12 4.45 -7.10
C TRP A 283 7.37 3.29 -6.13
N THR A 284 8.30 2.39 -6.41
CA THR A 284 8.68 1.33 -5.47
C THR A 284 9.54 1.88 -4.33
N THR A 285 10.49 2.78 -4.61
CA THR A 285 11.25 3.50 -3.58
C THR A 285 10.34 4.33 -2.68
N PHE A 286 9.40 5.08 -3.25
CA PHE A 286 8.38 5.79 -2.49
C PHE A 286 7.61 4.84 -1.55
N GLN A 287 7.32 3.62 -1.99
CA GLN A 287 6.56 2.65 -1.19
C GLN A 287 7.40 2.00 -0.10
N THR A 288 8.68 1.76 -0.34
CA THR A 288 9.53 0.90 0.51
C THR A 288 10.52 1.69 1.35
N GLY A 289 10.84 2.93 1.01
CA GLY A 289 11.94 3.68 1.61
C GLY A 289 13.32 3.10 1.27
N CYS A 290 13.41 2.26 0.24
CA CYS A 290 14.64 1.60 -0.22
C CYS A 290 15.02 2.06 -1.64
N ASP A 291 16.30 1.98 -1.97
CA ASP A 291 16.80 2.27 -3.31
C ASP A 291 16.47 1.14 -4.32
N PRO A 292 16.49 1.43 -5.64
CA PRO A 292 16.13 0.46 -6.69
C PRO A 292 16.81 -0.91 -6.61
N LEU A 293 18.09 -0.92 -6.25
CA LEU A 293 18.89 -2.14 -6.17
C LEU A 293 18.53 -2.99 -4.94
N GLN A 294 18.02 -2.36 -3.88
CA GLN A 294 17.62 -3.01 -2.63
C GLN A 294 16.22 -3.63 -2.73
N HIS A 295 15.28 -2.97 -3.41
CA HIS A 295 13.93 -3.50 -3.64
C HIS A 295 13.76 -4.27 -4.95
N GLY A 296 14.81 -4.34 -5.78
CA GLY A 296 14.88 -5.21 -6.97
C GLY A 296 14.20 -4.67 -8.24
N VAL A 297 13.80 -3.39 -8.27
CA VAL A 297 13.03 -2.82 -9.40
C VAL A 297 13.77 -1.61 -9.97
N VAL A 298 14.43 -1.79 -11.12
CA VAL A 298 15.18 -0.71 -11.83
C VAL A 298 14.54 -0.26 -13.14
N ASP A 299 13.60 -1.04 -13.69
CA ASP A 299 12.85 -0.75 -14.93
C ASP A 299 11.51 -1.50 -14.90
N PHE A 300 10.60 -1.20 -15.82
CA PHE A 300 9.37 -1.98 -16.02
C PHE A 300 9.67 -3.42 -16.45
N ARG A 301 10.87 -3.66 -16.96
CA ARG A 301 11.34 -4.97 -17.41
C ARG A 301 12.56 -5.42 -16.62
N TYR A 302 12.73 -6.72 -16.54
CA TYR A 302 13.95 -7.34 -16.04
C TYR A 302 14.29 -8.56 -16.91
N LEU A 303 15.54 -9.01 -16.82
CA LEU A 303 16.00 -10.23 -17.47
C LEU A 303 16.01 -11.37 -16.45
N ASP A 304 15.16 -12.37 -16.65
CA ASP A 304 15.18 -13.60 -15.89
C ASP A 304 16.34 -14.48 -16.38
N HIS A 305 17.38 -14.66 -15.55
CA HIS A 305 18.55 -15.46 -15.92
C HIS A 305 18.26 -16.96 -16.02
N THR A 306 17.20 -17.46 -15.38
CA THR A 306 16.86 -18.90 -15.39
C THR A 306 16.27 -19.33 -16.74
N THR A 307 15.51 -18.44 -17.36
CA THR A 307 14.86 -18.65 -18.66
C THR A 307 15.60 -17.93 -19.79
N GLY A 308 16.41 -16.93 -19.47
CA GLY A 308 17.00 -15.98 -20.40
C GLY A 308 15.96 -14.99 -20.96
N GLU A 309 14.78 -14.86 -20.37
CA GLU A 309 13.66 -14.10 -20.95
C GLU A 309 13.55 -12.70 -20.35
N VAL A 310 13.17 -11.71 -21.18
CA VAL A 310 12.85 -10.35 -20.68
C VAL A 310 11.38 -10.31 -20.26
N LEU A 311 11.16 -10.17 -18.96
CA LEU A 311 9.85 -10.18 -18.31
C LEU A 311 9.49 -8.78 -17.77
N TYR A 312 8.33 -8.64 -17.12
CA TYR A 312 7.85 -7.37 -16.55
C TYR A 312 7.81 -7.43 -15.02
N ASN A 313 8.21 -6.33 -14.39
CA ASN A 313 8.01 -6.13 -12.97
C ASN A 313 6.53 -5.92 -12.63
N ALA A 314 6.13 -6.41 -11.46
CA ALA A 314 4.79 -6.33 -10.90
C ALA A 314 4.89 -6.37 -9.37
N ALA A 315 3.80 -6.06 -8.67
CA ALA A 315 3.77 -5.99 -7.21
C ALA A 315 4.40 -7.20 -6.45
N PRO A 316 4.24 -8.46 -6.90
CA PRO A 316 4.86 -9.61 -6.23
C PRO A 316 6.39 -9.69 -6.35
N HIS A 317 7.01 -8.90 -7.23
CA HIS A 317 8.47 -8.84 -7.40
C HIS A 317 9.13 -7.78 -6.50
N VAL A 318 8.35 -6.96 -5.80
CA VAL A 318 8.90 -6.01 -4.83
C VAL A 318 9.43 -6.78 -3.63
N GLU A 319 10.74 -6.77 -3.44
CA GLU A 319 11.43 -7.61 -2.44
C GLU A 319 11.31 -7.08 -1.00
N GLN A 320 10.94 -5.81 -0.83
CA GLN A 320 10.89 -5.14 0.47
C GLN A 320 9.44 -4.86 0.91
N PRO A 321 9.15 -4.85 2.22
CA PRO A 321 7.89 -4.35 2.75
C PRO A 321 7.62 -2.92 2.27
N THR A 322 6.38 -2.70 1.85
CA THR A 322 5.85 -1.40 1.49
C THR A 322 5.18 -0.75 2.70
N LEU A 323 4.99 0.56 2.66
CA LEU A 323 4.19 1.29 3.64
C LEU A 323 2.76 0.73 3.78
N PHE A 324 2.19 0.10 2.74
CA PHE A 324 0.90 -0.59 2.85
C PHE A 324 1.00 -1.85 3.73
N ASP A 325 2.12 -2.56 3.67
CA ASP A 325 2.37 -3.72 4.54
C ASP A 325 2.52 -3.28 6.01
N HIS A 326 3.19 -2.14 6.24
CA HIS A 326 3.33 -1.54 7.58
C HIS A 326 1.99 -1.06 8.14
N VAL A 327 1.16 -0.38 7.34
CA VAL A 327 -0.21 -0.01 7.74
C VAL A 327 -1.06 -1.25 8.00
N ALA A 328 -0.99 -2.25 7.13
CA ALA A 328 -1.70 -3.52 7.30
C ALA A 328 -1.29 -4.25 8.58
N ALA A 329 0.01 -4.25 8.92
CA ALA A 329 0.53 -4.86 10.14
C ALA A 329 0.00 -4.20 11.42
N SER A 330 -0.36 -2.91 11.36
CA SER A 330 -1.03 -2.20 12.46
C SER A 330 -2.52 -2.53 12.60
N GLY A 331 -3.09 -3.33 11.69
CA GLY A 331 -4.52 -3.64 11.64
C GLY A 331 -5.38 -2.56 10.98
N ALA A 332 -4.77 -1.47 10.50
CA ALA A 332 -5.48 -0.38 9.84
C ALA A 332 -5.64 -0.63 8.33
N ALA A 333 -6.65 0.00 7.73
CA ALA A 333 -6.91 -0.12 6.30
C ALA A 333 -6.22 0.99 5.49
N SER A 334 -5.91 0.68 4.23
CA SER A 334 -5.38 1.63 3.26
C SER A 334 -6.27 1.72 2.02
N VAL A 335 -6.27 2.89 1.38
CA VAL A 335 -6.79 3.11 0.04
C VAL A 335 -5.63 3.49 -0.88
N SER A 336 -5.53 2.85 -2.04
CA SER A 336 -4.59 3.19 -3.09
C SER A 336 -5.30 3.12 -4.43
N ILE A 337 -5.24 4.21 -5.19
CA ILE A 337 -5.87 4.37 -6.49
C ILE A 337 -4.78 4.63 -7.53
N ASN A 338 -4.64 3.70 -8.48
CA ASN A 338 -3.80 3.81 -9.67
C ASN A 338 -2.28 3.78 -9.41
N LEU A 339 -1.82 3.40 -8.21
CA LEU A 339 -0.38 3.37 -7.90
C LEU A 339 0.32 2.19 -8.61
N PRO A 340 1.38 2.43 -9.39
CA PRO A 340 2.15 1.34 -10.00
C PRO A 340 2.80 0.41 -8.97
N MET A 341 3.09 -0.83 -9.38
CA MET A 341 3.74 -1.85 -8.54
C MET A 341 2.94 -2.21 -7.28
N THR A 342 1.61 -2.03 -7.32
CA THR A 342 0.68 -2.47 -6.27
C THR A 342 -0.35 -3.46 -6.81
N SER A 343 -0.80 -4.38 -5.96
CA SER A 343 -1.91 -5.29 -6.24
C SER A 343 -2.79 -5.47 -5.00
N ALA A 344 -3.98 -6.04 -5.19
CA ALA A 344 -4.87 -6.37 -4.07
C ALA A 344 -4.27 -7.41 -3.10
N ASP A 345 -3.24 -8.16 -3.52
CA ASP A 345 -2.51 -9.08 -2.65
C ASP A 345 -1.69 -8.33 -1.58
N CYS A 346 -1.48 -7.02 -1.78
CA CYS A 346 -0.83 -6.11 -0.83
C CYS A 346 -1.80 -5.52 0.20
N ALA A 347 -3.09 -5.89 0.16
CA ALA A 347 -4.15 -5.22 0.92
C ALA A 347 -4.43 -5.93 2.26
N SER A 348 -4.43 -5.18 3.37
CA SER A 348 -5.07 -5.60 4.62
C SER A 348 -6.56 -5.87 4.44
N PRO A 349 -7.18 -6.71 5.28
CA PRO A 349 -8.65 -6.81 5.35
C PRO A 349 -9.30 -5.42 5.43
N GLY A 350 -10.30 -5.17 4.59
CA GLY A 350 -10.99 -3.87 4.52
C GLY A 350 -10.30 -2.81 3.67
N SER A 351 -9.11 -3.04 3.13
CA SER A 351 -8.39 -2.08 2.26
C SER A 351 -8.80 -2.17 0.79
N ILE A 352 -8.63 -1.06 0.06
CA ILE A 352 -8.83 -0.98 -1.39
C ILE A 352 -7.52 -0.58 -2.06
N ILE A 353 -6.86 -1.49 -2.76
CA ILE A 353 -5.59 -1.27 -3.46
C ILE A 353 -5.79 -1.56 -4.95
N VAL A 354 -6.15 -0.52 -5.70
CA VAL A 354 -6.32 -0.55 -7.15
C VAL A 354 -4.99 -0.23 -7.81
N GLY A 355 -4.35 -1.26 -8.37
CA GLY A 355 -3.05 -1.13 -9.04
C GLY A 355 -3.06 -0.26 -10.31
N GLY A 356 -1.87 0.14 -10.72
CA GLY A 356 -1.62 1.08 -11.81
C GLY A 356 -1.32 0.45 -13.17
N LEU A 357 -0.48 1.14 -13.92
CA LEU A 357 -0.21 0.91 -15.34
C LEU A 357 0.53 -0.39 -15.67
N ASP A 358 1.08 -1.07 -14.67
CA ASP A 358 1.68 -2.40 -14.77
C ASP A 358 0.64 -3.53 -14.85
N LEU A 359 -0.63 -3.24 -14.59
CA LEU A 359 -1.73 -4.21 -14.73
C LEU A 359 -2.32 -4.26 -16.16
N PRO A 360 -2.82 -5.42 -16.62
CA PRO A 360 -3.38 -5.57 -17.97
C PRO A 360 -4.52 -4.61 -18.31
N SER A 361 -5.45 -4.37 -17.38
CA SER A 361 -6.62 -3.50 -17.60
C SER A 361 -7.22 -3.03 -16.28
N ALA A 362 -8.02 -1.96 -16.34
CA ALA A 362 -8.80 -1.48 -15.20
C ALA A 362 -9.76 -2.56 -14.66
N ALA A 363 -10.33 -3.40 -15.53
CA ALA A 363 -11.18 -4.50 -15.11
C ALA A 363 -10.42 -5.54 -14.25
N VAL A 364 -9.14 -5.78 -14.54
CA VAL A 364 -8.29 -6.64 -13.69
C VAL A 364 -8.01 -5.95 -12.36
N ALA A 365 -7.65 -4.67 -12.38
CA ALA A 365 -7.39 -3.89 -11.16
C ALA A 365 -8.61 -3.78 -10.24
N MET A 366 -9.81 -3.66 -10.81
CA MET A 366 -11.08 -3.51 -10.09
C MET A 366 -11.76 -4.83 -9.71
N ARG A 367 -11.31 -5.97 -10.27
CA ARG A 367 -11.92 -7.29 -10.02
C ARG A 367 -12.04 -7.64 -8.52
N PRO A 368 -11.06 -7.31 -7.66
CA PRO A 368 -11.18 -7.56 -6.21
C PRO A 368 -12.22 -6.67 -5.51
N TYR A 369 -12.65 -5.57 -6.15
CA TYR A 369 -13.50 -4.53 -5.55
C TYR A 369 -14.81 -4.31 -6.33
N PRO A 370 -15.68 -5.32 -6.44
CA PRO A 370 -16.89 -5.24 -7.27
C PRO A 370 -17.86 -4.12 -6.85
N LYS A 371 -17.93 -3.82 -5.54
CA LYS A 371 -18.75 -2.72 -5.00
C LYS A 371 -18.23 -1.34 -5.42
N LEU A 372 -16.91 -1.13 -5.40
CA LEU A 372 -16.31 0.12 -5.89
C LEU A 372 -16.57 0.27 -7.39
N ALA A 373 -16.34 -0.81 -8.16
CA ALA A 373 -16.60 -0.81 -9.59
C ALA A 373 -18.08 -0.51 -9.91
N GLN A 374 -19.01 -0.99 -9.07
CA GLN A 374 -20.43 -0.67 -9.20
C GLN A 374 -20.71 0.81 -8.94
N ARG A 375 -20.21 1.37 -7.84
CA ARG A 375 -20.39 2.80 -7.52
C ARG A 375 -19.88 3.71 -8.63
N LEU A 376 -18.73 3.37 -9.23
CA LEU A 376 -18.19 4.11 -10.36
C LEU A 376 -19.10 4.04 -11.59
N ARG A 377 -19.69 2.87 -11.89
CA ARG A 377 -20.66 2.74 -12.98
C ARG A 377 -21.95 3.51 -12.71
N GLU A 378 -22.45 3.52 -11.48
CA GLU A 378 -23.66 4.27 -11.10
C GLU A 378 -23.48 5.78 -11.24
N LYS A 379 -22.24 6.26 -11.08
CA LYS A 379 -21.83 7.65 -11.31
C LYS A 379 -21.41 7.95 -12.77
N ASP A 380 -21.52 6.99 -13.67
CA ASP A 380 -21.05 7.10 -15.06
C ASP A 380 -19.56 7.46 -15.21
N VAL A 381 -18.72 6.95 -14.29
CA VAL A 381 -17.28 7.20 -14.29
C VAL A 381 -16.56 6.12 -15.10
N ASP A 382 -15.96 6.50 -16.24
CA ASP A 382 -15.08 5.61 -17.03
C ASP A 382 -13.67 5.49 -16.41
N TYR A 383 -13.55 4.67 -15.36
CA TYR A 383 -12.23 4.36 -14.81
C TYR A 383 -11.45 3.41 -15.74
N ASN A 384 -10.42 3.95 -16.39
CA ASN A 384 -9.57 3.21 -17.32
C ASN A 384 -8.07 3.44 -17.07
N LEU A 385 -7.22 2.50 -17.50
CA LEU A 385 -5.76 2.62 -17.46
C LEU A 385 -5.18 3.04 -18.82
N ARG A 386 -5.88 3.90 -19.57
CA ARG A 386 -5.43 4.32 -20.91
C ARG A 386 -4.34 5.39 -20.78
N VAL A 387 -3.39 5.30 -21.72
CA VAL A 387 -2.41 6.37 -21.97
C VAL A 387 -2.95 7.19 -23.13
N ILE A 388 -3.14 8.47 -22.88
CA ILE A 388 -3.81 9.38 -23.79
C ILE A 388 -2.83 9.86 -24.86
N TRP A 389 -1.64 10.30 -24.41
CA TRP A 389 -0.64 10.93 -25.25
C TRP A 389 0.37 9.94 -25.83
N LYS A 390 0.02 9.37 -26.99
CA LYS A 390 0.87 8.39 -27.70
C LYS A 390 1.85 9.05 -28.67
N HIS A 391 1.41 10.15 -29.24
CA HIS A 391 2.13 10.95 -30.21
C HIS A 391 1.99 12.42 -29.84
N ARG A 392 2.88 13.25 -30.39
CA ARG A 392 2.71 14.70 -30.36
C ARG A 392 1.40 15.09 -31.06
N PRO A 393 0.60 16.04 -30.53
CA PRO A 393 -0.60 16.51 -31.23
C PRO A 393 -0.22 17.16 -32.57
N GLU A 394 -0.89 16.74 -33.65
CA GLU A 394 -0.68 17.27 -35.01
C GLU A 394 -1.63 18.42 -35.37
N SER A 395 -2.69 18.62 -34.56
CA SER A 395 -3.68 19.68 -34.74
C SER A 395 -4.21 20.17 -33.39
N TYR A 396 -4.81 21.37 -33.38
CA TYR A 396 -5.40 21.94 -32.17
C TYR A 396 -6.60 21.12 -31.68
N GLU A 397 -7.34 20.49 -32.59
CA GLU A 397 -8.43 19.57 -32.26
C GLU A 397 -7.91 18.29 -31.57
N ALA A 398 -6.80 17.73 -32.06
CA ALA A 398 -6.14 16.59 -31.42
C ALA A 398 -5.60 16.97 -30.03
N LEU A 399 -5.01 18.16 -29.89
CA LEU A 399 -4.61 18.71 -28.59
C LEU A 399 -5.81 18.84 -27.65
N SER A 400 -6.90 19.44 -28.12
CA SER A 400 -8.09 19.70 -27.30
C SER A 400 -8.75 18.41 -26.82
N THR A 401 -8.89 17.41 -27.69
CA THR A 401 -9.40 16.09 -27.33
C THR A 401 -8.49 15.41 -26.31
N GLY A 402 -7.16 15.42 -26.54
CA GLY A 402 -6.21 14.83 -25.60
C GLY A 402 -6.22 15.51 -24.24
N VAL A 403 -6.38 16.84 -24.18
CA VAL A 403 -6.51 17.60 -22.93
C VAL A 403 -7.81 17.23 -22.20
N ALA A 404 -8.94 17.18 -22.90
CA ALA A 404 -10.21 16.77 -22.31
C ALA A 404 -10.14 15.34 -21.73
N ASP A 405 -9.64 14.38 -22.51
CA ASP A 405 -9.42 13.01 -22.05
C ASP A 405 -8.49 12.95 -20.82
N THR A 406 -7.50 13.85 -20.74
CA THR A 406 -6.56 13.90 -19.60
C THR A 406 -7.27 14.36 -18.34
N ILE A 407 -8.11 15.39 -18.45
CA ILE A 407 -8.94 15.88 -17.36
C ILE A 407 -9.92 14.80 -16.90
N ASP A 408 -10.57 14.09 -17.83
CA ASP A 408 -11.48 13.00 -17.51
C ASP A 408 -10.75 11.85 -16.79
N ALA A 409 -9.53 11.53 -17.20
CA ALA A 409 -8.71 10.55 -16.51
C ALA A 409 -8.33 10.99 -15.10
N PHE A 410 -8.05 12.28 -14.86
CA PHE A 410 -7.84 12.80 -13.51
C PHE A 410 -9.10 12.69 -12.66
N ARG A 411 -10.23 13.15 -13.20
CA ARG A 411 -11.56 13.04 -12.57
C ARG A 411 -11.88 11.61 -12.17
N SER A 412 -11.60 10.63 -13.04
CA SER A 412 -11.89 9.24 -12.76
C SER A 412 -11.12 8.72 -11.53
N ARG A 413 -9.90 9.20 -11.27
CA ARG A 413 -9.11 8.80 -10.08
C ARG A 413 -9.64 9.46 -8.83
N THR A 414 -9.97 10.75 -8.89
CA THR A 414 -10.59 11.47 -7.77
C THR A 414 -11.92 10.85 -7.38
N GLU A 415 -12.79 10.54 -8.34
CA GLU A 415 -14.07 9.87 -8.06
C GLU A 415 -13.89 8.47 -7.48
N ALA A 416 -12.88 7.71 -7.92
CA ALA A 416 -12.54 6.42 -7.33
C ALA A 416 -12.05 6.56 -5.88
N ALA A 417 -11.28 7.60 -5.57
CA ALA A 417 -10.85 7.91 -4.20
C ALA A 417 -12.04 8.28 -3.31
N LEU A 418 -12.92 9.19 -3.76
CA LEU A 418 -14.14 9.59 -3.03
C LEU A 418 -15.14 8.43 -2.85
N ALA A 419 -15.25 7.55 -3.86
CA ALA A 419 -16.07 6.35 -3.75
C ALA A 419 -15.48 5.34 -2.75
N ALA A 420 -14.15 5.22 -2.68
CA ALA A 420 -13.46 4.36 -1.73
C ALA A 420 -13.49 4.91 -0.29
N ASP A 421 -13.39 6.22 -0.11
CA ASP A 421 -13.54 6.92 1.18
C ASP A 421 -14.83 6.54 1.89
N SER A 422 -15.95 6.56 1.15
CA SER A 422 -17.27 6.16 1.67
C SER A 422 -17.47 4.63 1.81
N MET A 423 -16.40 3.84 1.72
CA MET A 423 -16.42 2.38 1.87
C MET A 423 -15.41 1.86 2.88
N VAL A 424 -14.35 2.62 3.14
CA VAL A 424 -13.20 2.18 3.92
C VAL A 424 -12.87 3.28 4.91
N ASP A 425 -12.76 2.93 6.19
CA ASP A 425 -12.14 3.81 7.17
C ASP A 425 -10.61 3.68 7.04
N TRP A 426 -10.01 4.56 6.26
CA TRP A 426 -8.63 4.46 5.83
C TRP A 426 -7.70 5.24 6.76
N ARG A 427 -6.56 4.62 7.09
CA ARG A 427 -5.42 5.28 7.77
C ARG A 427 -4.41 5.85 6.79
N LEU A 428 -4.48 5.46 5.53
CA LEU A 428 -3.64 5.97 4.46
C LEU A 428 -4.43 5.97 3.17
N MET A 429 -4.42 7.09 2.44
CA MET A 429 -4.99 7.18 1.10
C MET A 429 -3.97 7.70 0.09
N VAL A 430 -3.76 6.94 -0.97
CA VAL A 430 -2.90 7.28 -2.10
C VAL A 430 -3.73 7.41 -3.36
N VAL A 431 -3.60 8.54 -4.06
CA VAL A 431 -4.18 8.76 -5.39
C VAL A 431 -3.07 9.18 -6.34
N GLN A 432 -2.95 8.48 -7.48
CA GLN A 432 -1.87 8.72 -8.46
C GLN A 432 -2.42 9.16 -9.82
N PHE A 433 -1.89 10.28 -10.34
CA PHE A 433 -2.31 10.89 -11.61
C PHE A 433 -1.32 10.63 -12.77
N GLN A 434 -1.31 9.40 -13.31
CA GLN A 434 -0.37 8.97 -14.35
C GLN A 434 -0.35 9.84 -15.62
N ASN A 435 -1.49 10.34 -16.09
CA ASN A 435 -1.53 10.96 -17.43
C ASN A 435 -0.83 12.33 -17.50
N LEU A 436 -0.43 12.91 -16.36
CA LEU A 436 0.45 14.08 -16.31
C LEU A 436 1.81 13.79 -16.93
N ASP A 437 2.39 12.63 -16.64
CA ASP A 437 3.64 12.13 -17.23
C ASP A 437 3.55 12.04 -18.77
N SER A 438 2.51 11.37 -19.27
CA SER A 438 2.32 11.20 -20.72
C SER A 438 2.08 12.52 -21.46
N LEU A 439 1.33 13.45 -20.84
CA LEU A 439 1.11 14.80 -21.37
C LEU A 439 2.43 15.53 -21.52
N GLN A 440 3.27 15.54 -20.48
CA GLN A 440 4.53 16.26 -20.50
C GLN A 440 5.52 15.68 -21.52
N HIS A 441 5.57 14.35 -21.69
CA HIS A 441 6.39 13.76 -22.75
C HIS A 441 6.06 14.30 -24.16
N ARG A 442 4.78 14.53 -24.45
CA ARG A 442 4.31 14.91 -25.80
C ARG A 442 4.07 16.40 -25.99
N CYS A 443 3.87 17.14 -24.91
CA CYS A 443 3.43 18.54 -24.93
C CYS A 443 4.32 19.49 -24.11
N TRP A 444 5.53 19.09 -23.68
CA TRP A 444 6.46 19.96 -22.94
C TRP A 444 6.69 21.32 -23.64
N HIS A 445 6.99 21.28 -24.94
CA HIS A 445 7.17 22.46 -25.80
C HIS A 445 5.93 23.37 -25.91
N LEU A 446 4.76 22.94 -25.41
CA LEU A 446 3.51 23.70 -25.37
C LEU A 446 3.18 24.23 -23.96
N LEU A 447 4.04 24.01 -22.95
CA LEU A 447 3.82 24.58 -21.62
C LEU A 447 4.18 26.07 -21.56
N GLY A 448 5.06 26.52 -22.46
CA GLY A 448 5.56 27.90 -22.51
C GLY A 448 6.36 28.28 -21.26
N LEU A 449 7.22 27.37 -20.79
CA LEU A 449 8.01 27.51 -19.56
C LEU A 449 9.51 27.71 -19.81
N ASP A 450 10.03 27.27 -20.96
CA ASP A 450 11.44 27.36 -21.31
C ASP A 450 11.65 27.78 -22.78
N GLN A 451 12.90 27.78 -23.23
CA GLN A 451 13.28 28.16 -24.60
C GLN A 451 12.88 27.12 -25.67
N SER A 452 12.39 25.94 -25.28
CA SER A 452 11.88 24.90 -26.20
C SER A 452 10.51 25.27 -26.82
N GLY A 453 9.91 26.37 -26.35
CA GLY A 453 8.57 26.84 -26.70
C GLY A 453 8.30 26.88 -28.21
N GLY A 454 7.28 26.14 -28.65
CA GLY A 454 6.96 25.96 -30.07
C GLY A 454 5.48 26.07 -30.42
N GLY A 455 4.64 26.64 -29.53
CA GLY A 455 3.19 26.76 -29.72
C GLY A 455 2.69 28.21 -29.78
N SER A 456 1.58 28.45 -30.47
CA SER A 456 0.87 29.74 -30.36
C SER A 456 0.32 29.91 -28.94
N PRO A 457 0.04 31.15 -28.48
CA PRO A 457 -0.56 31.39 -27.16
C PRO A 457 -1.84 30.57 -26.91
N GLU A 458 -2.61 30.28 -27.95
CA GLU A 458 -3.81 29.44 -27.89
C GLU A 458 -3.49 27.99 -27.55
N TRP A 459 -2.46 27.41 -28.18
CA TRP A 459 -2.01 26.05 -27.87
C TRP A 459 -1.48 25.94 -26.44
N VAL A 460 -0.70 26.94 -26.00
CA VAL A 460 -0.19 27.00 -24.63
C VAL A 460 -1.33 27.08 -23.62
N ALA A 461 -2.31 27.95 -23.85
CA ALA A 461 -3.49 28.07 -23.00
C ALA A 461 -4.26 26.74 -22.94
N LYS A 462 -4.48 26.07 -24.08
CA LYS A 462 -5.16 24.78 -24.15
C LYS A 462 -4.41 23.68 -23.39
N THR A 463 -3.08 23.58 -23.54
CA THR A 463 -2.28 22.62 -22.77
C THR A 463 -2.37 22.88 -21.25
N ARG A 464 -2.37 24.16 -20.83
CA ARG A 464 -2.51 24.55 -19.41
C ARG A 464 -3.87 24.21 -18.81
N GLU A 465 -4.93 24.04 -19.61
CA GLU A 465 -6.24 23.56 -19.11
C GLU A 465 -6.15 22.18 -18.44
N ALA A 466 -5.24 21.30 -18.88
CA ALA A 466 -5.01 20.01 -18.23
C ALA A 466 -4.52 20.18 -16.78
N PHE A 467 -3.64 21.15 -16.53
CA PHE A 467 -3.15 21.48 -15.19
C PHE A 467 -4.23 22.12 -14.33
N ALA A 468 -5.07 22.98 -14.91
CA ALA A 468 -6.24 23.50 -14.21
C ALA A 468 -7.24 22.38 -13.85
N GLY A 469 -7.38 21.36 -14.71
CA GLY A 469 -8.18 20.17 -14.42
C GLY A 469 -7.61 19.31 -13.30
N LEU A 470 -6.29 19.12 -13.28
CA LEU A 470 -5.59 18.49 -12.16
C LEU A 470 -5.78 19.29 -10.87
N ASP A 471 -5.64 20.62 -10.90
CA ASP A 471 -5.81 21.48 -9.72
C ASP A 471 -7.20 21.39 -9.11
N ARG A 472 -8.26 21.31 -9.92
CA ARG A 472 -9.63 21.05 -9.42
C ARG A 472 -9.73 19.71 -8.71
N CYS A 473 -9.09 18.68 -9.27
CA CYS A 473 -9.03 17.36 -8.64
C CYS A 473 -8.26 17.40 -7.31
N LEU A 474 -7.14 18.13 -7.25
CA LEU A 474 -6.39 18.37 -6.02
C LEU A 474 -7.21 19.11 -4.97
N GLY A 475 -8.00 20.12 -5.37
CA GLY A 475 -8.88 20.86 -4.46
C GLY A 475 -9.91 19.97 -3.77
N GLU A 476 -10.64 19.14 -4.51
CA GLU A 476 -11.61 18.18 -3.93
C GLU A 476 -10.95 17.16 -3.01
N LEU A 477 -9.74 16.77 -3.37
CA LEU A 477 -8.91 15.89 -2.58
C LEU A 477 -8.48 16.60 -1.27
N PHE A 478 -8.00 17.84 -1.32
CA PHE A 478 -7.65 18.61 -0.12
C PHE A 478 -8.85 18.80 0.80
N GLU A 479 -10.03 19.11 0.24
CA GLU A 479 -11.27 19.17 1.02
C GLU A 479 -11.63 17.83 1.68
N LEU A 480 -11.36 16.70 1.01
CA LEU A 480 -11.49 15.38 1.62
C LEU A 480 -10.54 15.22 2.80
N ALA A 481 -9.28 15.61 2.64
CA ALA A 481 -8.30 15.56 3.73
C ALA A 481 -8.74 16.44 4.91
N ASP A 482 -9.22 17.66 4.66
CA ASP A 482 -9.71 18.58 5.69
C ASP A 482 -10.90 18.00 6.46
N ARG A 483 -11.90 17.41 5.77
CA ARG A 483 -13.00 16.67 6.42
C ARG A 483 -12.49 15.55 7.32
N HIS A 484 -11.35 14.96 6.94
CA HIS A 484 -10.70 13.90 7.68
C HIS A 484 -9.72 14.36 8.75
N GLY A 485 -9.42 15.67 8.84
CA GLY A 485 -8.28 16.15 9.62
C GLY A 485 -7.01 15.36 9.25
N ALA A 486 -6.83 15.07 7.97
CA ALA A 486 -5.75 14.24 7.43
C ALA A 486 -4.62 15.12 6.88
N GLY A 487 -3.40 14.61 6.96
CA GLY A 487 -2.23 15.30 6.47
C GLY A 487 -2.20 15.21 4.95
N VAL A 488 -1.51 16.12 4.29
CA VAL A 488 -1.42 16.11 2.82
C VAL A 488 0.04 16.08 2.44
N THR A 489 0.40 15.15 1.55
CA THR A 489 1.75 15.01 1.01
C THR A 489 1.65 14.98 -0.51
N VAL A 490 1.83 16.12 -1.17
CA VAL A 490 1.91 16.19 -2.64
C VAL A 490 3.33 15.91 -3.07
N LEU A 491 3.55 14.83 -3.82
CA LEU A 491 4.88 14.50 -4.33
C LEU A 491 4.88 13.98 -5.77
N SER A 492 6.05 13.95 -6.39
CA SER A 492 6.30 13.26 -7.66
C SER A 492 7.30 12.12 -7.55
N ASP A 493 7.17 11.12 -8.43
CA ASP A 493 8.15 10.06 -8.58
C ASP A 493 9.47 10.56 -9.18
N HIS A 494 9.40 11.53 -10.09
CA HIS A 494 10.54 12.20 -10.69
C HIS A 494 10.15 13.60 -11.19
N GLY A 495 11.16 14.37 -11.56
CA GLY A 495 11.00 15.63 -12.28
C GLY A 495 10.76 15.45 -13.77
N PHE A 496 10.76 16.56 -14.49
CA PHE A 496 10.52 16.65 -15.92
C PHE A 496 11.25 17.85 -16.55
N GLY A 497 11.64 17.71 -17.81
CA GLY A 497 12.40 18.71 -18.57
C GLY A 497 12.34 18.50 -20.07
N GLU A 498 13.02 19.36 -20.83
CA GLU A 498 13.14 19.24 -22.28
C GLU A 498 13.82 17.91 -22.70
N PHE A 499 13.23 17.23 -23.68
CA PHE A 499 13.85 16.08 -24.33
C PHE A 499 14.65 16.50 -25.56
N ARG A 500 15.86 15.98 -25.70
CA ARG A 500 16.76 16.27 -26.82
C ARG A 500 16.89 15.08 -27.76
N GLU A 501 17.51 13.99 -27.30
CA GLU A 501 17.82 12.84 -28.14
C GLU A 501 17.92 11.50 -27.37
N LYS A 502 17.97 10.39 -28.11
CA LYS A 502 18.20 9.04 -27.59
C LYS A 502 19.61 8.54 -27.89
N ILE A 503 20.26 7.98 -26.87
CA ILE A 503 21.58 7.35 -26.92
C ILE A 503 21.43 5.85 -27.25
N CYS A 504 22.02 5.41 -28.36
CA CYS A 504 22.04 4.02 -28.81
C CYS A 504 23.06 3.18 -28.01
N VAL A 505 22.64 2.60 -26.89
CA VAL A 505 23.50 1.82 -25.98
C VAL A 505 24.19 0.65 -26.70
N SER A 506 23.44 -0.10 -27.52
CA SER A 506 24.03 -1.22 -28.29
C SER A 506 25.08 -0.77 -29.31
N GLU A 507 24.97 0.46 -29.84
CA GLU A 507 25.97 1.00 -30.76
C GLU A 507 27.24 1.43 -30.01
N LEU A 508 27.11 1.99 -28.81
CA LEU A 508 28.24 2.30 -27.92
C LEU A 508 29.01 1.03 -27.54
N LEU A 509 28.30 -0.02 -27.09
CA LEU A 509 28.92 -1.31 -26.78
C LEU A 509 29.61 -1.92 -28.00
N ARG A 510 29.05 -1.75 -29.21
CA ARG A 510 29.64 -2.26 -30.46
C ARG A 510 30.91 -1.53 -30.84
N ARG A 511 30.91 -0.20 -30.76
CA ARG A 511 32.07 0.65 -31.12
C ARG A 511 33.26 0.42 -30.20
N ASN A 512 33.00 0.11 -28.93
CA ASN A 512 34.01 -0.18 -27.92
C ASN A 512 34.35 -1.68 -27.81
N GLY A 513 33.84 -2.53 -28.70
CA GLY A 513 34.22 -3.94 -28.81
C GLY A 513 33.54 -4.91 -27.84
N PHE A 514 32.77 -4.43 -26.87
CA PHE A 514 32.00 -5.25 -25.92
C PHE A 514 30.85 -6.02 -26.57
N LEU A 515 30.34 -5.54 -27.69
CA LEU A 515 29.28 -6.18 -28.46
C LEU A 515 29.75 -6.48 -29.89
N GLN A 516 29.47 -7.68 -30.37
CA GLN A 516 29.88 -8.16 -31.69
C GLN A 516 28.66 -8.47 -32.56
N GLN A 517 28.70 -8.05 -33.83
CA GLN A 517 27.66 -8.34 -34.82
C GLN A 517 28.28 -8.80 -36.13
N GLY A 518 27.75 -9.87 -36.72
CA GLY A 518 28.21 -10.43 -37.99
C GLY A 518 27.08 -10.78 -38.94
N LEU A 519 27.43 -11.15 -40.18
CA LEU A 519 26.45 -11.59 -41.19
C LEU A 519 25.63 -12.80 -40.71
N SER A 520 26.29 -13.75 -40.04
CA SER A 520 25.63 -14.95 -39.51
C SER A 520 24.68 -14.65 -38.36
N SER A 521 24.99 -13.67 -37.48
CA SER A 521 24.08 -13.27 -36.40
C SER A 521 22.85 -12.54 -36.94
N ARG A 522 23.00 -11.68 -37.96
CA ARG A 522 21.87 -11.02 -38.66
C ARG A 522 20.97 -12.03 -39.38
N ALA A 523 21.55 -13.04 -40.01
CA ALA A 523 20.79 -14.12 -40.64
C ALA A 523 20.00 -14.95 -39.63
N ARG A 524 20.64 -15.36 -38.52
CA ARG A 524 19.97 -16.08 -37.40
C ARG A 524 18.84 -15.26 -36.80
N TYR A 525 19.06 -13.98 -36.53
CA TYR A 525 18.02 -13.07 -36.04
C TYR A 525 16.83 -12.98 -37.00
N SER A 526 17.09 -12.80 -38.29
CA SER A 526 16.03 -12.73 -39.31
C SER A 526 15.22 -14.03 -39.38
N ALA A 527 15.89 -15.18 -39.33
CA ALA A 527 15.23 -16.49 -39.30
C ALA A 527 14.39 -16.66 -38.02
N ALA A 528 14.93 -16.30 -36.86
CA ALA A 528 14.23 -16.37 -35.58
C ALA A 528 12.99 -15.44 -35.55
N GLN A 529 13.10 -14.23 -36.12
CA GLN A 529 11.97 -13.32 -36.32
C GLN A 529 10.90 -13.89 -37.27
N ALA A 530 11.29 -14.58 -38.34
CA ALA A 530 10.35 -15.24 -39.24
C ALA A 530 9.59 -16.39 -38.55
N VAL A 531 10.31 -17.24 -37.80
CA VAL A 531 9.70 -18.29 -36.98
C VAL A 531 8.74 -17.70 -35.96
N TRP A 532 9.12 -16.61 -35.29
CA TRP A 532 8.25 -15.93 -34.33
C TRP A 532 6.98 -15.36 -34.99
N ARG A 533 7.11 -14.72 -36.17
CA ARG A 533 5.95 -14.22 -36.93
C ARG A 533 5.02 -15.35 -37.36
N PHE A 534 5.58 -16.48 -37.77
CA PHE A 534 4.80 -17.68 -38.11
C PHE A 534 4.08 -18.24 -36.88
N LYS A 535 4.78 -18.44 -35.75
CA LYS A 535 4.16 -18.85 -34.47
C LYS A 535 3.03 -17.91 -34.08
N LYS A 536 3.26 -16.60 -34.15
CA LYS A 536 2.25 -15.56 -33.87
C LYS A 536 1.03 -15.70 -34.77
N TRP A 537 1.23 -15.87 -36.08
CA TRP A 537 0.16 -16.06 -37.04
C TRP A 537 -0.64 -17.35 -36.78
N VAL A 538 0.03 -18.47 -36.54
CA VAL A 538 -0.61 -19.76 -36.20
C VAL A 538 -1.48 -19.61 -34.96
N HIS A 539 -0.97 -18.99 -33.90
CA HIS A 539 -1.74 -18.80 -32.66
C HIS A 539 -2.97 -17.91 -32.87
N LYS A 540 -2.83 -16.81 -33.64
CA LYS A 540 -3.98 -15.95 -33.98
C LYS A 540 -5.03 -16.67 -34.82
N ARG A 541 -4.61 -17.58 -35.72
CA ARG A 541 -5.53 -18.37 -36.54
C ARG A 541 -6.24 -19.48 -35.76
N LEU A 542 -5.49 -20.24 -34.96
CA LEU A 542 -6.04 -21.39 -34.22
C LEU A 542 -6.85 -20.97 -32.99
N LYS A 543 -6.56 -19.81 -32.40
CA LYS A 543 -7.22 -19.28 -31.21
C LYS A 543 -7.57 -17.81 -31.43
N PRO A 544 -8.72 -17.50 -32.04
CA PRO A 544 -9.22 -16.13 -32.15
C PRO A 544 -9.27 -15.46 -30.76
N GLY A 545 -8.62 -14.31 -30.60
CA GLY A 545 -8.48 -13.63 -29.30
C GLY A 545 -7.28 -14.07 -28.45
N PHE A 546 -6.42 -14.98 -28.94
CA PHE A 546 -5.19 -15.34 -28.24
C PHE A 546 -4.22 -14.16 -28.13
N ASN A 547 -3.84 -13.84 -26.89
CA ASN A 547 -2.90 -12.79 -26.57
C ASN A 547 -1.48 -13.22 -26.98
N THR A 548 -0.91 -12.60 -28.02
CA THR A 548 0.39 -13.04 -28.56
C THR A 548 1.58 -12.57 -27.74
N ALA A 549 1.38 -11.76 -26.70
CA ALA A 549 2.40 -11.48 -25.68
C ALA A 549 2.60 -12.65 -24.71
N ARG A 550 1.75 -13.68 -24.76
CA ARG A 550 2.06 -14.99 -24.15
C ARG A 550 3.15 -15.76 -24.88
N LEU A 551 3.53 -15.33 -26.09
CA LEU A 551 4.61 -15.95 -26.83
C LEU A 551 5.92 -15.33 -26.39
N VAL A 552 6.67 -16.07 -25.56
CA VAL A 552 7.93 -15.56 -25.07
C VAL A 552 8.97 -15.50 -26.20
N ARG A 553 9.81 -14.47 -26.14
CA ARG A 553 10.88 -14.21 -27.10
C ARG A 553 12.21 -14.59 -26.48
N HIS A 554 12.83 -15.60 -27.07
CA HIS A 554 14.21 -15.96 -26.75
C HIS A 554 15.15 -14.77 -27.09
N PRO A 555 16.24 -14.54 -26.33
CA PRO A 555 17.22 -13.46 -26.56
C PRO A 555 17.68 -13.26 -28.00
N GLU A 556 17.92 -14.34 -28.74
CA GLU A 556 18.27 -14.33 -30.16
C GLU A 556 17.26 -13.61 -31.07
N MET A 557 16.01 -13.46 -30.61
CA MET A 557 14.95 -12.72 -31.31
C MET A 557 14.94 -11.24 -30.94
N LEU A 558 15.69 -10.82 -29.92
CA LEU A 558 15.71 -9.45 -29.39
C LEU A 558 16.80 -8.60 -30.06
N LEU A 559 17.99 -9.17 -30.28
CA LEU A 559 19.11 -8.45 -30.91
C LEU A 559 19.91 -9.31 -31.91
N PRO A 560 20.31 -8.74 -33.06
CA PRO A 560 21.12 -9.41 -34.07
C PRO A 560 22.63 -9.48 -33.73
N ILE A 561 23.00 -10.08 -32.59
CA ILE A 561 24.39 -10.12 -32.09
C ILE A 561 25.02 -11.51 -32.10
N ASP A 562 26.36 -11.55 -32.12
CA ASP A 562 27.11 -12.78 -31.87
C ASP A 562 27.24 -12.99 -30.36
N TRP A 563 26.27 -13.71 -29.79
CA TRP A 563 26.19 -14.00 -28.37
C TRP A 563 27.38 -14.77 -27.79
N ARG A 564 28.20 -15.44 -28.61
CA ARG A 564 29.40 -16.13 -28.11
C ARG A 564 30.59 -15.18 -27.98
N ARG A 565 30.68 -14.19 -28.87
CA ARG A 565 31.80 -13.25 -28.96
C ARG A 565 31.52 -11.91 -28.28
N SER A 566 30.26 -11.57 -28.04
CA SER A 566 29.88 -10.35 -27.33
C SER A 566 30.05 -10.57 -25.83
N ALA A 567 30.75 -9.65 -25.17
CA ALA A 567 30.95 -9.65 -23.72
C ALA A 567 29.72 -9.11 -22.97
N ALA A 568 28.96 -8.19 -23.58
CA ALA A 568 27.79 -7.57 -22.95
C ALA A 568 26.67 -7.29 -23.96
N THR A 569 25.47 -7.00 -23.43
CA THR A 569 24.27 -6.69 -24.20
C THR A 569 23.33 -5.77 -23.43
N CYS A 570 22.43 -5.09 -24.13
CA CYS A 570 21.38 -4.25 -23.55
C CYS A 570 20.03 -4.67 -24.18
N LEU A 571 19.17 -5.35 -23.41
CA LEU A 571 17.92 -5.93 -23.93
C LEU A 571 16.67 -5.08 -23.62
N HIS A 572 16.81 -4.19 -22.65
CA HIS A 572 15.82 -3.19 -22.24
C HIS A 572 16.53 -1.96 -21.64
N GLY A 573 15.77 -0.99 -21.11
CA GLY A 573 16.32 0.31 -20.71
C GLY A 573 16.17 1.36 -21.82
N ASN A 574 15.06 2.09 -21.79
CA ASN A 574 14.77 3.21 -22.71
C ASN A 574 14.98 4.59 -22.05
N LEU A 575 15.31 4.60 -20.76
CA LEU A 575 15.58 5.80 -19.95
C LEU A 575 16.92 5.71 -19.22
N ALA A 576 17.52 4.52 -19.15
CA ALA A 576 18.84 4.29 -18.61
C ALA A 576 19.54 3.18 -19.39
N GLY A 577 20.87 3.16 -19.37
CA GLY A 577 21.67 2.09 -19.98
C GLY A 577 21.70 0.90 -19.03
N LEU A 578 20.92 -0.14 -19.32
CA LEU A 578 20.85 -1.35 -18.50
C LEU A 578 21.64 -2.46 -19.21
N VAL A 579 22.89 -2.65 -18.79
CA VAL A 579 23.82 -3.56 -19.46
C VAL A 579 23.94 -4.86 -18.68
N TYR A 580 23.74 -5.95 -19.41
CA TYR A 580 23.88 -7.32 -18.95
C TYR A 580 25.14 -7.95 -19.55
N LEU A 581 25.96 -8.59 -18.73
CA LEU A 581 27.09 -9.38 -19.21
C LEU A 581 26.62 -10.70 -19.83
N ASN A 582 27.24 -11.06 -20.95
CA ASN A 582 26.95 -12.32 -21.63
C ASN A 582 27.77 -13.45 -21.00
N THR A 583 27.18 -14.10 -20.01
CA THR A 583 27.78 -15.24 -19.31
C THR A 583 27.03 -16.55 -19.60
N PRO A 584 27.70 -17.71 -19.51
CA PRO A 584 27.03 -19.00 -19.59
C PRO A 584 25.88 -19.17 -18.61
N GLU A 585 25.99 -18.63 -17.40
CA GLU A 585 24.96 -18.70 -16.36
C GLU A 585 23.69 -17.97 -16.77
N ARG A 586 23.81 -16.81 -17.44
CA ARG A 586 22.68 -15.94 -17.80
C ARG A 586 22.02 -16.30 -19.14
N PHE A 587 22.81 -16.75 -20.12
CA PHE A 587 22.32 -16.97 -21.50
C PHE A 587 22.59 -18.38 -22.05
N GLY A 588 23.10 -19.30 -21.23
CA GLY A 588 23.56 -20.63 -21.65
C GLY A 588 24.79 -20.59 -22.56
N ARG A 589 25.39 -19.41 -22.73
CA ARG A 589 26.53 -19.13 -23.62
C ARG A 589 27.16 -17.79 -23.25
N GLY A 590 28.42 -17.60 -23.65
CA GLY A 590 29.14 -16.36 -23.41
C GLY A 590 30.61 -16.66 -23.17
N GLY A 591 31.46 -15.66 -23.38
CA GLY A 591 32.90 -15.80 -23.19
C GLY A 591 33.38 -15.51 -21.77
N LEU A 592 32.52 -14.95 -20.91
CA LEU A 592 32.86 -14.53 -19.56
C LEU A 592 32.48 -15.61 -18.56
N THR A 593 33.46 -16.35 -18.06
CA THR A 593 33.26 -17.51 -17.16
C THR A 593 33.75 -17.26 -15.73
N GLY A 594 34.63 -16.29 -15.51
CA GLY A 594 35.22 -16.00 -14.20
C GLY A 594 34.75 -14.68 -13.60
N GLN A 595 34.59 -14.63 -12.28
CA GLN A 595 34.17 -13.43 -11.55
C GLN A 595 35.07 -12.22 -11.82
N SER A 596 36.40 -12.37 -11.73
CA SER A 596 37.34 -11.27 -12.01
C SER A 596 37.27 -10.76 -13.46
N GLN A 597 36.89 -11.63 -14.41
CA GLN A 597 36.66 -11.17 -15.79
C GLN A 597 35.37 -10.33 -15.88
N ARG A 598 34.32 -10.73 -15.16
CA ARG A 598 33.06 -9.97 -15.10
C ARG A 598 33.28 -8.60 -14.46
N GLU A 599 33.92 -8.55 -13.29
CA GLU A 599 34.22 -7.31 -12.58
C GLU A 599 35.03 -6.33 -13.45
N ARG A 600 36.12 -6.83 -14.08
CA ARG A 600 36.92 -6.01 -14.99
C ARG A 600 36.11 -5.49 -16.18
N VAL A 601 35.33 -6.35 -16.84
CA VAL A 601 34.54 -5.94 -18.02
C VAL A 601 33.42 -4.97 -17.62
N SER A 602 32.78 -5.16 -16.46
CA SER A 602 31.80 -4.20 -15.94
C SER A 602 32.43 -2.83 -15.70
N ALA A 603 33.60 -2.78 -15.07
CA ALA A 603 34.32 -1.53 -14.82
C ALA A 603 34.71 -0.83 -16.13
N GLU A 604 35.27 -1.57 -17.09
CA GLU A 604 35.61 -1.02 -18.42
C GLU A 604 34.37 -0.46 -19.16
N ILE A 605 33.20 -1.10 -19.00
CA ILE A 605 31.94 -0.61 -19.58
C ILE A 605 31.44 0.64 -18.86
N ALA A 606 31.53 0.69 -17.52
CA ALA A 606 31.13 1.86 -16.74
C ALA A 606 32.00 3.09 -17.10
N GLU A 607 33.32 2.93 -17.13
CA GLU A 607 34.27 3.98 -17.57
C GLU A 607 33.96 4.45 -19.00
N MET A 608 33.68 3.53 -19.92
CA MET A 608 33.30 3.88 -21.29
C MET A 608 32.05 4.76 -21.37
N PHE A 609 31.05 4.55 -20.50
CA PHE A 609 29.88 5.42 -20.44
C PHE A 609 30.19 6.80 -19.85
N LEU A 610 31.10 6.89 -18.88
CA LEU A 610 31.52 8.18 -18.31
C LEU A 610 32.34 9.02 -19.30
N ASP A 611 33.10 8.37 -20.18
CA ASP A 611 33.96 9.04 -21.16
C ASP A 611 33.23 9.47 -22.45
N VAL A 612 32.00 8.99 -22.68
CA VAL A 612 31.32 9.24 -23.95
C VAL A 612 30.64 10.61 -23.99
N THR A 613 31.04 11.41 -24.99
CA THR A 613 30.51 12.76 -25.20
C THR A 613 29.65 12.86 -26.45
N HIS A 614 28.76 13.85 -26.46
CA HIS A 614 27.95 14.19 -27.62
C HIS A 614 28.87 14.65 -28.78
N PRO A 615 28.72 14.10 -30.00
CA PRO A 615 29.62 14.41 -31.12
C PRO A 615 29.70 15.89 -31.49
N ASP A 616 28.57 16.60 -31.43
CA ASP A 616 28.50 17.99 -31.88
C ASP A 616 28.74 19.04 -30.77
N THR A 617 28.36 18.75 -29.51
CA THR A 617 28.41 19.72 -28.40
C THR A 617 29.57 19.45 -27.43
N GLY A 618 30.12 18.24 -27.42
CA GLY A 618 31.16 17.82 -26.48
C GLY A 618 30.68 17.58 -25.05
N GLU A 619 29.39 17.69 -24.76
CA GLU A 619 28.84 17.43 -23.43
C GLU A 619 28.85 15.94 -23.08
N SER A 620 28.93 15.60 -21.79
CA SER A 620 28.80 14.20 -21.37
C SER A 620 27.39 13.66 -21.68
N LEU A 621 27.31 12.47 -22.26
CA LEU A 621 26.03 11.80 -22.52
C LEU A 621 25.47 11.07 -21.30
N PHE A 622 26.33 10.72 -20.33
CA PHE A 622 25.92 10.08 -19.08
C PHE A 622 26.41 10.89 -17.89
N ALA A 623 25.51 11.15 -16.95
CA ALA A 623 25.81 11.85 -15.69
C ALA A 623 26.51 10.91 -14.69
N ASP A 624 26.19 9.62 -14.73
CA ASP A 624 26.81 8.59 -13.91
C ASP A 624 26.79 7.23 -14.64
N ALA A 625 27.69 6.34 -14.29
CA ALA A 625 27.66 4.93 -14.66
C ALA A 625 28.41 4.11 -13.62
N TYR A 626 27.77 3.04 -13.13
CA TYR A 626 28.30 2.26 -12.03
C TYR A 626 28.11 0.75 -12.21
N CYS A 627 28.99 -0.03 -11.59
CA CYS A 627 28.83 -1.47 -11.48
C CYS A 627 27.88 -1.78 -10.33
N THR A 628 26.87 -2.61 -10.59
CA THR A 628 25.86 -2.95 -9.59
C THR A 628 26.46 -3.63 -8.37
N VAL A 629 27.49 -4.46 -8.56
CA VAL A 629 28.20 -5.19 -7.50
C VAL A 629 28.83 -4.26 -6.45
N ASP A 630 29.15 -3.01 -6.83
CA ASP A 630 29.73 -2.03 -5.89
C ASP A 630 28.68 -1.41 -4.96
N ARG A 631 27.39 -1.59 -5.27
CA ARG A 631 26.27 -0.95 -4.55
C ARG A 631 25.33 -1.95 -3.85
N ILE A 632 25.56 -3.27 -3.97
CA ILE A 632 24.76 -4.31 -3.29
C ILE A 632 25.61 -5.44 -2.74
N ASP A 633 25.16 -6.07 -1.66
CA ASP A 633 25.81 -7.23 -1.02
C ASP A 633 25.28 -8.58 -1.55
N ARG A 634 25.08 -8.69 -2.87
CA ARG A 634 24.66 -9.92 -3.54
C ARG A 634 25.06 -9.94 -5.01
N ASP A 635 25.15 -11.13 -5.60
CA ASP A 635 25.49 -11.25 -7.03
C ASP A 635 24.36 -10.65 -7.92
N PRO A 636 24.68 -9.75 -8.88
CA PRO A 636 23.68 -9.14 -9.75
C PRO A 636 22.88 -10.13 -10.61
N ILE A 637 23.45 -11.30 -10.97
CA ILE A 637 22.75 -12.34 -11.73
C ILE A 637 21.64 -12.94 -10.86
N GLU A 638 21.98 -13.35 -9.64
CA GLU A 638 21.02 -13.89 -8.67
C GLU A 638 19.91 -12.88 -8.36
N ALA A 639 20.27 -11.60 -8.26
CA ALA A 639 19.35 -10.49 -8.05
C ALA A 639 18.48 -10.11 -9.26
N MET A 640 18.68 -10.74 -10.43
CA MET A 640 18.03 -10.36 -11.71
C MET A 640 18.32 -8.91 -12.16
N LEU A 641 19.39 -8.30 -11.66
CA LEU A 641 19.79 -6.94 -11.95
C LEU A 641 20.81 -6.88 -13.11
N PRO A 642 20.91 -5.73 -13.82
CA PRO A 642 22.01 -5.48 -14.75
C PRO A 642 23.35 -5.43 -14.00
N GLU A 643 24.45 -5.82 -14.64
CA GLU A 643 25.78 -5.68 -14.06
C GLU A 643 26.29 -4.23 -14.10
N VAL A 644 25.89 -3.44 -15.11
CA VAL A 644 26.21 -2.01 -15.22
C VAL A 644 24.94 -1.22 -15.50
N ILE A 645 24.78 -0.11 -14.76
CA ILE A 645 23.70 0.86 -14.95
C ILE A 645 24.33 2.19 -15.31
N ALA A 646 23.93 2.76 -16.44
CA ALA A 646 24.38 4.08 -16.91
C ALA A 646 23.23 5.07 -16.91
N ILE A 647 23.38 6.17 -16.17
CA ILE A 647 22.40 7.23 -15.96
C ILE A 647 22.66 8.33 -17.00
N PRO A 648 21.74 8.54 -17.97
CA PRO A 648 21.95 9.55 -19.01
C PRO A 648 21.95 10.96 -18.40
N SER A 649 22.69 11.86 -19.02
CA SER A 649 22.64 13.29 -18.68
C SER A 649 21.24 13.87 -18.95
N PRO A 650 20.84 14.97 -18.26
CA PRO A 650 19.53 15.58 -18.45
C PRO A 650 19.21 15.87 -19.92
N GLY A 651 17.98 15.52 -20.33
CA GLY A 651 17.50 15.70 -21.70
C GLY A 651 17.76 14.52 -22.62
N PHE A 652 18.52 13.51 -22.19
CA PHE A 652 18.78 12.31 -22.98
C PHE A 652 18.01 11.09 -22.46
N HIS A 653 17.52 10.28 -23.39
CA HIS A 653 17.07 8.92 -23.13
C HIS A 653 18.11 7.93 -23.63
N THR A 654 17.97 6.67 -23.24
CA THR A 654 18.66 5.57 -23.90
C THR A 654 17.75 4.81 -24.85
N ARG A 655 18.36 4.00 -25.72
CA ARG A 655 17.67 3.00 -26.50
C ARG A 655 18.53 1.77 -26.68
N GLN A 656 17.88 0.62 -26.67
CA GLN A 656 18.52 -0.69 -26.75
C GLN A 656 18.87 -1.11 -28.18
N LYS A 657 18.12 -0.66 -29.21
CA LYS A 657 18.33 -1.13 -30.58
C LYS A 657 19.45 -0.39 -31.30
N PHE A 658 20.12 -1.10 -32.21
CA PHE A 658 21.04 -0.50 -33.16
C PHE A 658 20.37 0.60 -33.98
N ASP A 659 21.16 1.61 -34.31
CA ASP A 659 20.83 2.52 -35.39
C ASP A 659 21.25 1.91 -36.73
N GLN A 660 20.38 2.00 -37.74
CA GLN A 660 20.66 1.42 -39.06
C GLN A 660 21.78 2.16 -39.81
N THR A 661 22.03 3.43 -39.44
CA THR A 661 23.11 4.26 -39.98
C THR A 661 24.36 4.22 -39.11
N GLY A 662 24.33 3.44 -38.02
CA GLY A 662 25.43 3.31 -37.06
C GLY A 662 25.64 4.53 -36.18
N ARG A 663 24.68 5.47 -36.09
CA ARG A 663 24.78 6.64 -35.20
C ARG A 663 24.56 6.25 -33.74
N ILE A 664 25.31 6.91 -32.85
CA ILE A 664 25.16 6.75 -31.40
C ILE A 664 24.02 7.61 -30.84
N MET A 665 23.62 8.66 -31.56
CA MET A 665 22.52 9.57 -31.20
C MET A 665 21.38 9.48 -32.20
N ARG A 666 20.15 9.64 -31.71
CA ARG A 666 18.94 9.70 -32.54
C ARG A 666 17.85 10.55 -31.90
N GLY A 667 17.44 11.61 -32.58
CA GLY A 667 16.23 12.37 -32.22
C GLY A 667 14.93 11.56 -32.33
N ASP A 668 13.93 11.96 -31.54
CA ASP A 668 12.56 11.44 -31.58
C ASP A 668 11.60 12.63 -31.64
N PRO A 669 11.09 13.01 -32.83
CA PRO A 669 10.28 14.23 -32.99
C PRO A 669 8.93 14.18 -32.26
N SER A 670 8.55 13.00 -31.75
CA SER A 670 7.32 12.83 -30.98
C SER A 670 7.54 12.99 -29.47
N LEU A 671 8.77 13.00 -28.98
CA LEU A 671 9.10 13.30 -27.59
C LEU A 671 9.62 14.74 -27.52
N THR A 672 9.06 15.52 -26.59
CA THR A 672 9.46 16.92 -26.39
C THR A 672 9.83 17.20 -24.94
N GLY A 673 9.44 16.32 -24.01
CA GLY A 673 9.93 16.32 -22.65
C GLY A 673 10.34 14.92 -22.17
N THR A 674 11.16 14.89 -21.12
CA THR A 674 11.73 13.71 -20.49
C THR A 674 11.85 13.91 -18.98
N HIS A 675 12.18 12.84 -18.26
CA HIS A 675 12.36 12.84 -16.82
C HIS A 675 13.58 13.65 -16.41
N ARG A 676 13.51 14.18 -15.19
CA ARG A 676 14.64 14.74 -14.43
C ARG A 676 14.67 14.11 -13.05
N ALA A 677 15.80 14.21 -12.36
CA ALA A 677 15.91 13.66 -11.01
C ALA A 677 15.15 14.50 -9.99
N GLU A 678 15.06 15.81 -10.20
CA GLU A 678 14.51 16.80 -9.27
C GLU A 678 12.98 16.88 -9.39
N GLY A 679 12.27 16.22 -8.47
CA GLY A 679 10.83 16.23 -8.33
C GLY A 679 10.32 17.24 -7.31
N VAL A 680 9.09 17.03 -6.85
CA VAL A 680 8.43 17.86 -5.84
C VAL A 680 8.05 17.04 -4.61
N LEU A 681 8.17 17.65 -3.44
CA LEU A 681 7.54 17.21 -2.20
C LEU A 681 6.96 18.43 -1.49
N MET A 682 5.69 18.34 -1.11
CA MET A 682 4.97 19.35 -0.34
C MET A 682 4.24 18.65 0.79
N LEU A 683 4.46 19.07 2.02
CA LEU A 683 3.91 18.44 3.22
C LEU A 683 3.05 19.44 3.99
N GLY A 684 1.73 19.30 3.85
CA GLY A 684 0.72 20.03 4.61
C GLY A 684 0.28 19.22 5.82
N VAL A 685 0.97 19.45 6.94
CA VAL A 685 0.67 18.81 8.23
C VAL A 685 0.70 19.88 9.33
N PRO A 686 -0.04 19.71 10.44
CA PRO A 686 0.16 20.53 11.63
C PRO A 686 1.65 20.60 12.00
N GLY A 687 2.15 21.81 12.22
CA GLY A 687 3.57 22.06 12.54
C GLY A 687 4.51 22.15 11.33
N ALA A 688 4.00 22.10 10.08
CA ALA A 688 4.83 22.25 8.89
C ALA A 688 5.69 23.53 8.92
N THR A 689 6.98 23.38 8.59
CA THR A 689 7.95 24.48 8.51
C THR A 689 7.69 25.28 7.22
N LEU A 690 7.22 26.51 7.36
CA LEU A 690 6.85 27.36 6.22
C LEU A 690 8.01 28.26 5.79
N GLY A 691 8.06 28.58 4.49
CA GLY A 691 8.95 29.62 3.93
C GLY A 691 10.37 29.17 3.57
N GLU A 692 10.83 28.01 4.05
CA GLU A 692 12.09 27.40 3.64
C GLU A 692 11.85 26.27 2.63
N ARG A 693 12.76 26.15 1.64
CA ARG A 693 12.76 25.04 0.69
C ARG A 693 13.80 24.02 1.12
N HIS A 694 13.31 22.87 1.59
CA HIS A 694 14.13 21.76 2.04
C HIS A 694 14.65 20.93 0.87
N GLN A 695 15.57 20.02 1.18
CA GLN A 695 16.05 18.98 0.27
C GLN A 695 15.63 17.63 0.85
N ALA A 696 15.12 16.74 0.02
CA ALA A 696 14.66 15.42 0.42
C ALA A 696 15.00 14.38 -0.66
N SER A 697 15.16 13.12 -0.27
CA SER A 697 15.20 12.00 -1.21
C SER A 697 13.87 11.26 -1.23
N LEU A 698 13.51 10.66 -2.37
CA LEU A 698 12.28 9.88 -2.50
C LEU A 698 12.21 8.72 -1.49
N ARG A 699 13.35 8.15 -1.08
CA ARG A 699 13.42 7.11 -0.06
C ARG A 699 13.05 7.61 1.34
N ASP A 700 13.13 8.91 1.61
CA ASP A 700 12.79 9.52 2.90
C ASP A 700 11.27 9.63 3.10
N VAL A 701 10.50 9.51 2.02
CA VAL A 701 9.05 9.70 2.06
C VAL A 701 8.34 8.59 2.83
N ALA A 702 8.66 7.32 2.59
CA ALA A 702 8.04 6.19 3.30
C ALA A 702 8.23 6.26 4.84
N PRO A 703 9.46 6.39 5.37
CA PRO A 703 9.67 6.49 6.82
C PRO A 703 9.04 7.77 7.40
N THR A 704 9.03 8.90 6.67
CA THR A 704 8.35 10.12 7.11
C THR A 704 6.84 9.92 7.21
N ILE A 705 6.22 9.28 6.21
CA ILE A 705 4.78 8.94 6.23
C ILE A 705 4.46 8.02 7.40
N LEU A 706 5.26 6.98 7.63
CA LEU A 706 5.05 6.07 8.77
C LEU A 706 5.16 6.81 10.11
N HIS A 707 6.14 7.70 10.25
CA HIS A 707 6.28 8.55 11.43
C HIS A 707 5.05 9.43 11.68
N LEU A 708 4.53 10.11 10.65
CA LEU A 708 3.30 10.92 10.73
C LEU A 708 2.07 10.08 11.08
N LEU A 709 2.06 8.81 10.66
CA LEU A 709 1.07 7.81 11.04
C LEU A 709 1.32 7.21 12.43
N GLY A 710 2.32 7.65 13.20
CA GLY A 710 2.66 7.03 14.48
C GLY A 710 3.03 5.55 14.38
N LEU A 711 3.52 5.10 13.21
CA LEU A 711 3.98 3.75 12.93
C LEU A 711 5.52 3.73 12.88
N PRO A 712 6.16 2.66 13.36
CA PRO A 712 7.61 2.55 13.29
C PRO A 712 8.08 2.37 11.83
N ALA A 713 9.19 3.01 11.48
CA ALA A 713 9.86 2.73 10.22
C ALA A 713 10.52 1.33 10.25
N GLY A 714 10.44 0.61 9.13
CA GLY A 714 11.04 -0.71 9.01
C GLY A 714 12.57 -0.67 9.03
N PRO A 715 13.25 -1.72 9.57
CA PRO A 715 14.71 -1.77 9.59
C PRO A 715 15.35 -1.85 8.19
N GLU A 716 14.61 -2.29 7.19
CA GLU A 716 15.01 -2.33 5.78
C GLU A 716 15.12 -0.95 5.12
N MET A 717 14.43 0.06 5.67
CA MET A 717 14.36 1.39 5.08
C MET A 717 15.72 2.09 5.15
N GLN A 718 16.17 2.56 3.99
CA GLN A 718 17.42 3.32 3.84
C GLN A 718 17.17 4.83 3.99
N GLY A 719 15.94 5.29 3.73
CA GLY A 719 15.56 6.68 3.94
C GLY A 719 15.45 7.06 5.41
N THR A 720 15.45 8.36 5.66
CA THR A 720 15.34 8.98 6.98
C THR A 720 14.05 9.78 7.12
N ILE A 721 13.64 10.07 8.35
CA ILE A 721 12.49 10.94 8.61
C ILE A 721 12.91 12.39 8.31
N LEU A 722 12.04 13.15 7.64
CA LEU A 722 12.29 14.55 7.26
C LEU A 722 11.96 15.52 8.40
N ASP A 723 12.66 15.40 9.54
CA ASP A 723 12.40 16.13 10.79
C ASP A 723 12.48 17.67 10.63
N GLY A 724 13.15 18.18 9.59
CA GLY A 724 13.23 19.61 9.31
C GLY A 724 11.95 20.21 8.72
N MET A 725 11.07 19.38 8.16
CA MET A 725 9.87 19.85 7.44
C MET A 725 8.66 20.07 8.36
N PHE A 726 8.72 19.67 9.61
CA PHE A 726 7.64 19.87 10.58
C PHE A 726 8.20 19.85 12.00
N ALA A 727 7.64 20.68 12.89
CA ALA A 727 8.01 20.68 14.29
C ALA A 727 7.48 19.42 15.01
N ASP A 728 8.30 18.82 15.88
CA ASP A 728 7.98 17.71 16.80
C ASP A 728 6.89 18.06 17.85
N SER A 729 6.24 19.21 17.72
CA SER A 729 5.27 19.73 18.68
C SER A 729 3.94 18.99 18.60
N GLY A 730 3.87 17.82 19.21
CA GLY A 730 2.61 17.30 19.78
C GLY A 730 1.89 16.20 19.01
N TYR A 731 2.50 15.57 18.01
CA TYR A 731 2.00 14.26 17.57
C TYR A 731 2.19 13.27 18.72
N GLY A 732 1.21 12.40 18.96
CA GLY A 732 1.32 11.29 19.90
C GLY A 732 2.33 10.25 19.41
N VAL A 733 3.58 10.67 19.27
CA VAL A 733 4.73 9.84 18.95
C VAL A 733 4.88 8.90 20.14
N GLY A 734 4.43 7.66 19.96
CA GLY A 734 4.98 6.57 20.75
C GLY A 734 6.50 6.72 20.65
N THR A 735 7.17 6.80 21.79
CA THR A 735 8.58 7.15 21.97
C THR A 735 9.58 6.18 21.31
N GLY A 736 9.16 5.41 20.32
CA GLY A 736 10.00 4.53 19.54
C GLY A 736 10.56 5.23 18.31
N THR A 737 11.68 5.94 18.47
CA THR A 737 12.67 6.11 17.38
C THR A 737 13.38 4.78 17.07
N GLU A 738 13.00 3.68 17.73
CA GLU A 738 13.56 2.36 17.53
C GLU A 738 12.94 1.70 16.30
N ARG A 739 13.81 1.32 15.33
CA ARG A 739 13.45 0.40 14.25
C ARG A 739 12.97 -0.91 14.89
N VAL A 740 11.67 -1.15 14.91
CA VAL A 740 11.10 -2.35 15.55
C VAL A 740 11.29 -3.55 14.64
N SER A 741 12.01 -4.56 15.12
CA SER A 741 12.07 -5.88 14.48
C SER A 741 10.77 -6.65 14.72
N GLY A 742 9.72 -6.33 13.96
CA GLY A 742 8.50 -7.13 13.86
C GLY A 742 8.69 -8.33 12.91
N PRO A 743 7.76 -9.31 12.90
CA PRO A 743 7.80 -10.39 11.93
C PRO A 743 7.71 -9.81 10.53
N VAL A 744 8.84 -9.82 9.81
CA VAL A 744 8.93 -9.43 8.40
C VAL A 744 7.93 -10.30 7.64
N ILE A 745 6.88 -9.68 7.09
CA ILE A 745 6.03 -10.32 6.09
C ILE A 745 6.90 -10.43 4.84
N ARG A 746 7.73 -11.46 4.77
CA ARG A 746 8.43 -11.80 3.53
C ARG A 746 7.36 -12.17 2.51
N ARG A 747 7.14 -11.31 1.53
CA ARG A 747 6.40 -11.66 0.34
C ARG A 747 7.15 -12.83 -0.30
N GLN A 748 6.55 -14.02 -0.30
CA GLN A 748 7.09 -15.13 -1.06
C GLN A 748 6.96 -14.74 -2.53
N ALA A 749 8.10 -14.55 -3.21
CA ALA A 749 8.13 -14.50 -4.66
C ALA A 749 7.38 -15.75 -5.16
N PRO A 750 6.36 -15.63 -6.01
CA PRO A 750 5.70 -16.80 -6.54
C PRO A 750 6.73 -17.68 -7.24
N MET A 751 6.64 -18.99 -6.98
CA MET A 751 7.28 -20.00 -7.82
C MET A 751 6.94 -19.71 -9.29
N VAL A 752 7.99 -19.65 -10.12
CA VAL A 752 7.97 -19.44 -11.58
C VAL A 752 6.75 -20.12 -12.19
N GLY A 753 5.76 -19.30 -12.57
CA GLY A 753 4.44 -19.80 -12.97
C GLY A 753 3.47 -18.70 -13.32
N SER A 754 3.60 -18.15 -14.53
CA SER A 754 2.60 -17.33 -15.25
C SER A 754 2.55 -15.81 -15.04
N SER A 755 3.68 -15.11 -14.87
CA SER A 755 3.75 -13.66 -15.12
C SER A 755 3.72 -13.39 -16.63
N THR A 756 2.58 -13.65 -17.27
CA THR A 756 2.46 -13.45 -18.70
C THR A 756 2.30 -11.96 -19.00
N PRO A 757 3.16 -11.36 -19.83
CA PRO A 757 2.92 -10.00 -20.29
C PRO A 757 1.59 -9.98 -21.03
N SER A 758 0.66 -9.13 -20.61
CA SER A 758 -0.46 -8.81 -21.48
C SER A 758 0.06 -7.92 -22.60
N GLU A 759 -0.29 -8.19 -23.88
CA GLU A 759 -0.01 -7.29 -25.01
C GLU A 759 -0.39 -5.83 -24.71
N LEU A 760 -1.38 -5.64 -23.85
CA LEU A 760 -1.84 -4.34 -23.38
C LEU A 760 -0.78 -3.59 -22.58
N ILE A 761 -0.03 -4.27 -21.69
CA ILE A 761 1.04 -3.66 -20.89
C ILE A 761 2.18 -3.22 -21.81
N THR A 762 2.65 -4.11 -22.70
CA THR A 762 3.69 -3.77 -23.69
C THR A 762 3.26 -2.63 -24.61
N ARG A 763 2.01 -2.62 -25.07
CA ARG A 763 1.50 -1.53 -25.90
C ARG A 763 1.49 -0.21 -25.13
N ARG A 764 0.99 -0.21 -23.89
CA ARG A 764 0.89 0.97 -23.03
C ARG A 764 2.26 1.57 -22.73
N LEU A 765 3.23 0.73 -22.36
CA LEU A 765 4.60 1.18 -22.06
C LEU A 765 5.32 1.68 -23.32
N ARG A 766 5.04 1.15 -24.51
CA ARG A 766 5.52 1.74 -25.78
C ARG A 766 4.93 3.13 -26.02
N GLU A 767 3.63 3.30 -25.77
CA GLU A 767 2.92 4.57 -25.96
C GLU A 767 3.47 5.67 -25.04
N LEU A 768 3.88 5.31 -23.82
CA LEU A 768 4.56 6.20 -22.87
C LEU A 768 6.05 6.48 -23.21
N GLY A 769 6.65 5.78 -24.17
CA GLY A 769 8.06 5.93 -24.51
C GLY A 769 9.03 5.02 -23.74
N TYR A 770 8.54 4.25 -22.74
CA TYR A 770 9.32 3.25 -22.01
C TYR A 770 9.75 2.06 -22.88
N LEU A 771 9.09 1.81 -24.02
CA LEU A 771 9.44 0.75 -24.97
C LEU A 771 9.52 1.26 -26.41
N GLU A 772 10.29 0.56 -27.25
CA GLU A 772 10.30 0.74 -28.72
C GLU A 772 9.43 -0.27 -29.47
#